data_AF-A0A5N6TQG7-F1
#
_entry.id   AF-A0A5N6TQG7-F1
#
_cell.length_a   1.000
_cell.length_b   1.000
_cell.length_c   1.000
_cell.angle_alpha   90.00
_cell.angle_beta   90.00
_cell.angle_gamma   90.00
#
_symmetry.space_group_name_H-M   'P 1'
#
loop_
_entity.id
_entity.type
_entity.pdbx_description
1 polymer ?
#
loop_
_entity_poly.entity_id
_entity_poly.type
_entity_poly.pdbx_seq_one_letter_code
_entity_poly.pdbx_strand_id
1 'polypeptide(L)'
;MTQDIKSSSSFAEMMDNHAAEQALTRKILFKLDTRILPVLAVLFLCSFLDRTNVGNAKILGLEEDLKLTGHQYDVGLTVFYLTYVCSELPSNLIIKKASPRIWLPLLTMVWGIITMCLGFVRNFASFVAVRAILGVAEGGLLPGMVLYLSFFYRRGDLALRIGLFYTAASLSGAFGVIVAFISDRLKLRGTIMLFTLPISIAGYGAIANIHSAKIKYAMTFLMATGMYSSVPCILVWNSNNSAGHYKRATTSAMQLAIANCAGFVATFNYPNADKPQYHRGHTVILGLLVFAWFMYGDYQVYPEAPTVGTSAYPSKLYDTWDPNWRGFIGVTFVIALEEFPHLVNPEVTDLMLASLSNNTIGDSYRVGDVDGDNLYPSYTNPALMRALVSGWTGQKLADENMTVAGENYAQEIIELFDRTHTLSEFNSATYTGVSLIALTMWAKYAAEDSVMKEKGKEMLEATWYAIGQLYHAGLKNLAGPWDRSYGFDMQKYFGIMSAHIWTLVGKEASPLIDKVYMMSHNSDFAMSPLIAILSGFHTSLVPTVVVDALRTFPGEHIFNASAQSVPYDYSPRHINAWLDEKISIGAESFNETVVGGPAVNPSTFNSAVIQWDTGAGIGWITLYATEKALDAEVGPGYLSLTYPQGTSDSQFQFLVSPFSQKRDVSGWEDLVGLSLKVSGNFDPTLNVSYTASDATINDFMYWNLTYSMPKNETVIPTILLEVKLI
;
A
#
# COMPACT_ATOMS: atom_id res chain seq x y z
N MET A 1 14.67 49.00 5.93
CA MET A 1 15.32 49.08 4.60
C MET A 1 16.53 48.15 4.44
N THR A 2 16.93 47.39 5.47
CA THR A 2 18.07 46.43 5.44
C THR A 2 17.67 44.95 5.39
N GLN A 3 16.37 44.63 5.49
CA GLN A 3 15.83 43.26 5.36
C GLN A 3 15.59 42.83 3.89
N ASP A 4 15.38 43.77 2.96
CA ASP A 4 15.13 43.50 1.54
C ASP A 4 16.39 43.14 0.73
N ILE A 5 17.59 43.41 1.26
CA ILE A 5 18.86 43.17 0.56
C ILE A 5 19.38 41.74 0.81
N LYS A 6 19.03 41.11 1.93
CA LYS A 6 19.37 39.69 2.21
C LYS A 6 18.42 38.69 1.54
N SER A 7 17.13 39.05 1.39
CA SER A 7 16.18 38.19 0.67
C SER A 7 16.52 38.11 -0.82
N SER A 8 16.91 39.24 -1.43
CA SER A 8 17.33 39.30 -2.84
C SER A 8 18.64 38.56 -3.13
N SER A 9 19.61 38.54 -2.20
CA SER A 9 20.84 37.75 -2.37
C SER A 9 20.57 36.24 -2.27
N SER A 10 19.72 35.80 -1.32
CA SER A 10 19.36 34.38 -1.18
C SER A 10 18.52 33.88 -2.35
N PHE A 11 17.64 34.74 -2.90
CA PHE A 11 16.83 34.40 -4.07
C PHE A 11 17.70 34.32 -5.33
N ALA A 12 18.71 35.19 -5.46
CA ALA A 12 19.69 35.11 -6.55
C ALA A 12 20.56 33.84 -6.45
N GLU A 13 21.06 33.48 -5.26
CA GLU A 13 21.79 32.22 -5.04
C GLU A 13 20.91 30.97 -5.30
N MET A 14 19.64 31.01 -4.89
CA MET A 14 18.68 29.95 -5.13
C MET A 14 18.34 29.81 -6.63
N MET A 15 18.20 30.92 -7.36
CA MET A 15 18.03 30.92 -8.80
C MET A 15 19.28 30.41 -9.55
N ASP A 16 20.48 30.75 -9.07
CA ASP A 16 21.74 30.31 -9.67
C ASP A 16 21.98 28.81 -9.43
N ASN A 17 21.64 28.31 -8.24
CA ASN A 17 21.63 26.87 -7.92
C ASN A 17 20.58 26.12 -8.75
N HIS A 18 19.37 26.65 -8.91
CA HIS A 18 18.34 26.03 -9.76
C HIS A 18 18.78 26.00 -11.24
N ALA A 19 19.41 27.06 -11.73
CA ALA A 19 19.98 27.08 -13.08
C ALA A 19 21.13 26.06 -13.24
N ALA A 20 21.99 25.93 -12.23
CA ALA A 20 23.07 24.94 -12.21
C ALA A 20 22.54 23.49 -12.16
N GLU A 21 21.48 23.23 -11.40
CA GLU A 21 20.82 21.91 -11.33
C GLU A 21 20.05 21.57 -12.61
N GLN A 22 19.37 22.54 -13.23
CA GLN A 22 18.78 22.36 -14.55
C GLN A 22 19.85 22.06 -15.60
N ALA A 23 21.00 22.74 -15.53
CA ALA A 23 22.14 22.49 -16.41
C ALA A 23 22.75 21.10 -16.16
N LEU A 24 22.90 20.67 -14.90
CA LEU A 24 23.38 19.35 -14.53
C LEU A 24 22.42 18.24 -14.98
N THR A 25 21.11 18.41 -14.73
CA THR A 25 20.05 17.50 -15.18
C THR A 25 20.08 17.36 -16.69
N ARG A 26 20.19 18.47 -17.42
CA ARG A 26 20.31 18.46 -18.89
C ARG A 26 21.58 17.72 -19.34
N LYS A 27 22.70 17.90 -18.63
CA LYS A 27 23.97 17.21 -18.92
C LYS A 27 23.89 15.70 -18.64
N ILE A 28 23.22 15.29 -17.57
CA ILE A 28 22.99 13.87 -17.23
C ILE A 28 22.07 13.23 -18.26
N LEU A 29 20.92 13.87 -18.56
CA LEU A 29 19.99 13.39 -19.59
C LEU A 29 20.68 13.29 -20.94
N PHE A 30 21.49 14.28 -21.34
CA PHE A 30 22.25 14.22 -22.58
C PHE A 30 23.25 13.06 -22.60
N LYS A 31 23.94 12.78 -21.48
CA LYS A 31 24.84 11.61 -21.35
C LYS A 31 24.08 10.28 -21.44
N LEU A 32 22.91 10.18 -20.83
CA LEU A 32 22.06 8.98 -20.91
C LEU A 32 21.52 8.81 -22.34
N ASP A 33 20.99 9.89 -22.92
CA ASP A 33 20.42 9.93 -24.26
C ASP A 33 21.45 9.51 -25.31
N THR A 34 22.69 10.02 -25.22
CA THR A 34 23.78 9.67 -26.17
C THR A 34 24.36 8.27 -26.01
N ARG A 35 24.21 7.64 -24.83
CA ARG A 35 24.77 6.30 -24.58
C ARG A 35 23.74 5.19 -24.73
N ILE A 36 22.49 5.44 -24.35
CA ILE A 36 21.45 4.43 -24.30
C ILE A 36 20.64 4.42 -25.60
N LEU A 37 20.14 5.58 -26.04
CA LEU A 37 19.16 5.62 -27.13
C LEU A 37 19.73 5.15 -28.48
N PRO A 38 20.97 5.48 -28.90
CA PRO A 38 21.50 4.97 -30.15
C PRO A 38 21.55 3.45 -30.20
N VAL A 39 21.91 2.80 -29.09
CA VAL A 39 21.96 1.34 -29.00
C VAL A 39 20.56 0.75 -29.11
N LEU A 40 19.59 1.30 -28.36
CA LEU A 40 18.19 0.84 -28.43
C LEU A 40 17.57 1.10 -29.81
N ALA A 41 17.89 2.22 -30.45
CA ALA A 41 17.42 2.57 -31.78
C ALA A 41 17.96 1.61 -32.84
N VAL A 42 19.25 1.26 -32.78
CA VAL A 42 19.84 0.25 -33.66
C VAL A 42 19.23 -1.13 -33.41
N LEU A 43 19.10 -1.55 -32.16
CA LEU A 43 18.45 -2.82 -31.82
C LEU A 43 17.02 -2.90 -32.34
N PHE A 44 16.24 -1.84 -32.14
CA PHE A 44 14.87 -1.76 -32.61
C PHE A 44 14.77 -1.72 -34.13
N LEU A 45 15.65 -0.97 -34.81
CA LEU A 45 15.75 -0.96 -36.26
C LEU A 45 16.08 -2.35 -36.81
N CYS A 46 17.07 -3.04 -36.25
CA CYS A 46 17.41 -4.41 -36.65
C CYS A 46 16.25 -5.38 -36.41
N SER A 47 15.51 -5.25 -35.31
CA SER A 47 14.33 -6.06 -35.00
C SER A 47 13.21 -5.84 -36.01
N PHE A 48 12.97 -4.58 -36.39
CA PHE A 48 12.01 -4.26 -37.44
C PHE A 48 12.45 -4.74 -38.83
N LEU A 49 13.74 -4.65 -39.15
CA LEU A 49 14.28 -5.19 -40.40
C LEU A 49 14.05 -6.70 -40.48
N ASP A 50 14.32 -7.45 -39.41
CA ASP A 50 14.10 -8.90 -39.38
C ASP A 50 12.62 -9.27 -39.63
N ARG A 51 11.69 -8.59 -38.95
CA ARG A 51 10.25 -8.81 -39.14
C ARG A 51 9.77 -8.54 -40.56
N THR A 52 10.31 -7.52 -41.21
CA THR A 52 9.93 -7.15 -42.58
C THR A 52 10.63 -8.00 -43.64
N ASN A 53 11.78 -8.58 -43.33
CA ASN A 53 12.61 -9.32 -44.28
C ASN A 53 11.91 -10.55 -44.87
N VAL A 54 11.12 -11.29 -44.08
CA VAL A 54 10.37 -12.46 -44.58
C VAL A 54 9.36 -12.10 -45.69
N GLY A 55 8.77 -10.90 -45.62
CA GLY A 55 7.88 -10.39 -46.66
C GLY A 55 8.64 -10.04 -47.95
N ASN A 56 9.83 -9.46 -47.84
CA ASN A 56 10.69 -9.20 -48.99
C ASN A 56 11.17 -10.51 -49.63
N ALA A 57 11.52 -11.52 -48.82
CA ALA A 57 11.90 -12.84 -49.31
C ALA A 57 10.78 -13.51 -50.10
N LYS A 58 9.52 -13.36 -49.67
CA LYS A 58 8.35 -13.82 -50.45
C LYS A 58 8.27 -13.18 -51.83
N ILE A 59 8.54 -11.88 -51.95
CA ILE A 59 8.58 -11.19 -53.27
C ILE A 59 9.72 -11.71 -54.15
N LEU A 60 10.84 -12.11 -53.55
CA LEU A 60 12.03 -12.62 -54.23
C LEU A 60 11.95 -14.11 -54.61
N GLY A 61 10.84 -14.80 -54.36
CA GLY A 61 10.63 -16.20 -54.77
C GLY A 61 10.67 -17.24 -53.66
N LEU A 62 10.66 -16.86 -52.37
CA LEU A 62 10.70 -17.81 -51.24
C LEU A 62 9.63 -18.91 -51.31
N GLU A 63 8.42 -18.59 -51.79
CA GLU A 63 7.34 -19.57 -51.93
C GLU A 63 7.66 -20.63 -53.00
N GLU A 64 8.34 -20.24 -54.09
CA GLU A 64 8.74 -21.14 -55.17
C GLU A 64 9.92 -22.02 -54.73
N ASP A 65 10.92 -21.43 -54.08
CA ASP A 65 12.13 -22.12 -53.62
C ASP A 65 11.83 -23.19 -52.55
N LEU A 66 10.92 -22.89 -51.63
CA LEU A 66 10.51 -23.79 -50.55
C LEU A 66 9.27 -24.63 -50.86
N LYS A 67 8.70 -24.46 -52.07
CA LYS A 67 7.44 -25.09 -52.52
C LYS A 67 6.30 -24.88 -51.51
N LEU A 68 6.18 -23.67 -50.98
CA LEU A 68 5.14 -23.30 -50.01
C LEU A 68 3.87 -22.88 -50.72
N THR A 69 2.73 -23.35 -50.20
CA THR A 69 1.44 -22.72 -50.52
C THR A 69 1.30 -21.39 -49.80
N GLY A 70 0.52 -20.45 -50.35
CA GLY A 70 0.26 -19.17 -49.68
C GLY A 70 -0.28 -19.33 -48.25
N HIS A 71 -1.12 -20.33 -48.03
CA HIS A 71 -1.63 -20.67 -46.69
C HIS A 71 -0.51 -21.14 -45.74
N GLN A 72 0.42 -21.98 -46.21
CA GLN A 72 1.57 -22.42 -45.41
C GLN A 72 2.51 -21.26 -45.05
N TYR A 73 2.70 -20.31 -45.95
CA TYR A 73 3.43 -19.09 -45.65
C TYR A 73 2.74 -18.29 -44.53
N ASP A 74 1.43 -18.09 -44.62
CA ASP A 74 0.63 -17.38 -43.61
C ASP A 74 0.66 -18.09 -42.24
N VAL A 75 0.67 -19.43 -42.22
CA VAL A 75 0.87 -20.22 -40.98
C VAL A 75 2.22 -19.93 -40.34
N GLY A 76 3.31 -19.83 -41.13
CA GLY A 76 4.63 -19.48 -40.62
C GLY A 76 4.74 -18.05 -40.07
N LEU A 77 3.97 -17.11 -40.62
CA LEU A 77 3.83 -15.76 -40.04
C LEU A 77 3.06 -15.79 -38.71
N THR A 78 1.96 -16.54 -38.68
CA THR A 78 1.09 -16.70 -37.50
C THR A 78 1.84 -17.31 -36.33
N VAL A 79 2.57 -18.40 -36.53
CA VAL A 79 3.29 -19.13 -35.47
C VAL A 79 4.36 -18.26 -34.79
N PHE A 80 5.05 -17.40 -35.56
CA PHE A 80 5.97 -16.42 -35.00
C PHE A 80 5.25 -15.45 -34.05
N TYR A 81 4.13 -14.85 -34.46
CA TYR A 81 3.39 -13.92 -33.60
C TYR A 81 2.84 -14.60 -32.34
N LEU A 82 2.43 -15.87 -32.43
CA LEU A 82 1.98 -16.65 -31.27
C LEU A 82 3.06 -16.83 -30.22
N THR A 83 4.20 -17.34 -30.65
CA THR A 83 5.33 -17.56 -29.75
C THR A 83 5.92 -16.26 -29.23
N TYR A 84 5.92 -15.21 -30.06
CA TYR A 84 6.29 -13.84 -29.68
C TYR A 84 5.41 -13.33 -28.54
N VAL A 85 4.09 -13.29 -28.73
CA VAL A 85 3.11 -12.81 -27.72
C VAL A 85 3.21 -13.61 -26.42
N CYS A 86 3.29 -14.95 -26.51
CA CYS A 86 3.42 -15.81 -25.33
C CYS A 86 4.71 -15.55 -24.53
N SER A 87 5.78 -15.09 -25.18
CA SER A 87 7.08 -14.85 -24.55
C SER A 87 7.23 -13.46 -23.92
N GLU A 88 6.41 -12.46 -24.30
CA GLU A 88 6.56 -11.07 -23.84
C GLU A 88 6.43 -10.96 -22.31
N LEU A 89 5.37 -11.55 -21.73
CA LEU A 89 5.13 -11.50 -20.29
C LEU A 89 6.17 -12.30 -19.48
N PRO A 90 6.44 -13.58 -19.78
CA PRO A 90 7.48 -14.34 -19.09
C PRO A 90 8.85 -13.66 -19.16
N SER A 91 9.24 -13.17 -20.35
CA SER A 91 10.54 -12.52 -20.56
C SER A 91 10.69 -11.24 -19.72
N ASN A 92 9.66 -10.41 -19.64
CA ASN A 92 9.72 -9.17 -18.86
C ASN A 92 9.77 -9.41 -17.33
N LEU A 93 9.15 -10.50 -16.86
CA LEU A 93 9.28 -10.94 -15.45
C LEU A 93 10.69 -11.49 -15.16
N ILE A 94 11.31 -12.18 -16.12
CA ILE A 94 12.69 -12.66 -15.99
C ILE A 94 13.68 -11.50 -15.90
N ILE A 95 13.46 -10.40 -16.65
CA ILE A 95 14.30 -9.19 -16.57
C ILE A 95 14.42 -8.67 -15.13
N LYS A 96 13.36 -8.78 -14.32
CA LYS A 96 13.39 -8.36 -12.91
C LYS A 96 14.29 -9.25 -12.03
N LYS A 97 14.46 -10.53 -12.39
CA LYS A 97 15.33 -11.46 -11.67
C LYS A 97 16.77 -11.44 -12.21
N ALA A 98 16.94 -11.44 -13.53
CA ALA A 98 18.23 -11.58 -14.21
C ALA A 98 18.94 -10.25 -14.50
N SER A 99 18.28 -9.11 -14.25
CA SER A 99 18.72 -7.75 -14.60
C SER A 99 18.74 -7.47 -16.12
N PRO A 100 18.31 -6.27 -16.57
CA PRO A 100 18.32 -5.90 -17.99
C PRO A 100 19.70 -6.00 -18.66
N ARG A 101 20.79 -5.79 -17.89
CA ARG A 101 22.17 -5.80 -18.39
C ARG A 101 22.62 -7.16 -18.96
N ILE A 102 22.02 -8.26 -18.50
CA ILE A 102 22.34 -9.62 -18.96
C ILE A 102 21.27 -10.08 -19.95
N TRP A 103 20.00 -9.83 -19.63
CA TRP A 103 18.89 -10.41 -20.39
C TRP A 103 18.72 -9.81 -21.79
N LEU A 104 18.81 -8.48 -21.96
CA LEU A 104 18.62 -7.85 -23.27
C LEU A 104 19.74 -8.24 -24.27
N PRO A 105 21.04 -8.25 -23.91
CA PRO A 105 22.09 -8.77 -24.79
C PRO A 105 21.93 -10.25 -25.11
N LEU A 106 21.53 -11.08 -24.13
CA LEU A 106 21.29 -12.51 -24.33
C LEU A 106 20.18 -12.75 -25.36
N LEU A 107 19.04 -12.09 -25.21
CA LEU A 107 17.94 -12.16 -26.19
C LEU A 107 18.43 -11.73 -27.58
N THR A 108 19.19 -10.64 -27.65
CA THR A 108 19.72 -10.12 -28.93
C THR A 108 20.66 -11.11 -29.61
N MET A 109 21.55 -11.75 -28.86
CA MET A 109 22.48 -12.75 -29.37
C MET A 109 21.75 -14.00 -29.86
N VAL A 110 20.82 -14.53 -29.06
CA VAL A 110 20.03 -15.72 -29.41
C VAL A 110 19.17 -15.43 -30.64
N TRP A 111 18.50 -14.29 -30.68
CA TRP A 111 17.75 -13.79 -31.83
C TRP A 111 18.63 -13.75 -33.09
N GLY A 112 19.79 -13.09 -33.06
CA GLY A 112 20.68 -12.98 -34.22
C GLY A 112 21.18 -14.34 -34.75
N ILE A 113 21.46 -15.29 -33.86
CA ILE A 113 21.84 -16.67 -34.25
C ILE A 113 20.68 -17.36 -34.98
N ILE A 114 19.46 -17.27 -34.45
CA ILE A 114 18.28 -17.89 -35.05
C ILE A 114 17.93 -17.22 -36.39
N THR A 115 18.06 -15.89 -36.50
CA THR A 115 17.85 -15.16 -37.76
C THR A 115 18.81 -15.65 -38.85
N MET A 116 20.08 -15.91 -38.52
CA MET A 116 21.01 -16.54 -39.46
C MET A 116 20.56 -17.95 -39.87
N CYS A 117 19.94 -18.71 -38.96
CA CYS A 117 19.42 -20.05 -39.27
C CYS A 117 18.27 -20.06 -40.29
N LEU A 118 17.55 -18.94 -40.48
CA LEU A 118 16.50 -18.83 -41.53
C LEU A 118 17.06 -19.07 -42.94
N GLY A 119 18.32 -18.74 -43.20
CA GLY A 119 18.98 -18.96 -44.50
C GLY A 119 19.20 -20.44 -44.86
N PHE A 120 19.06 -21.36 -43.89
CA PHE A 120 19.24 -22.80 -44.11
C PHE A 120 17.93 -23.59 -44.17
N VAL A 121 16.79 -22.90 -44.12
CA VAL A 121 15.46 -23.50 -44.22
C VAL A 121 15.26 -24.08 -45.62
N ARG A 122 14.76 -25.31 -45.71
CA ARG A 122 14.58 -26.05 -46.99
C ARG A 122 13.17 -26.60 -47.20
N ASN A 123 12.31 -26.53 -46.20
CA ASN A 123 10.94 -27.06 -46.25
C ASN A 123 10.03 -26.36 -45.24
N PHE A 124 8.71 -26.57 -45.39
CA PHE A 124 7.68 -26.00 -44.52
C PHE A 124 7.89 -26.25 -43.03
N ALA A 125 8.24 -27.48 -42.62
CA ALA A 125 8.43 -27.81 -41.21
C ALA A 125 9.59 -27.02 -40.58
N SER A 126 10.73 -26.94 -41.29
CA SER A 126 11.87 -26.13 -40.86
C SER A 126 11.57 -24.64 -40.84
N PHE A 127 10.75 -24.15 -41.78
CA PHE A 127 10.30 -22.76 -41.82
C PHE A 127 9.48 -22.41 -40.57
N VAL A 128 8.47 -23.22 -40.25
CA VAL A 128 7.63 -23.00 -39.06
C VAL A 128 8.41 -23.13 -37.75
N ALA A 129 9.29 -24.15 -37.64
CA ALA A 129 10.07 -24.37 -36.42
C ALA A 129 11.02 -23.21 -36.12
N VAL A 130 11.78 -22.74 -37.11
CA VAL A 130 12.70 -21.60 -36.93
C VAL A 130 11.91 -20.33 -36.61
N ARG A 131 10.75 -20.11 -37.25
CA ARG A 131 9.87 -18.97 -36.97
C ARG A 131 9.28 -18.99 -35.55
N ALA A 132 8.92 -20.16 -35.02
CA ALA A 132 8.49 -20.31 -33.62
C ALA A 132 9.60 -19.95 -32.63
N ILE A 133 10.80 -20.51 -32.81
CA ILE A 133 11.92 -20.26 -31.89
C ILE A 133 12.35 -18.78 -31.96
N LEU A 134 12.33 -18.20 -33.16
CA LEU A 134 12.59 -16.78 -33.38
C LEU A 134 11.61 -15.89 -32.61
N GLY A 135 10.30 -16.23 -32.62
CA GLY A 135 9.29 -15.50 -31.86
C GLY A 135 9.57 -15.51 -30.36
N VAL A 136 9.94 -16.66 -29.79
CA VAL A 136 10.32 -16.77 -28.36
C VAL A 136 11.54 -15.91 -28.02
N ALA A 137 12.56 -15.89 -28.89
CA ALA A 137 13.80 -15.16 -28.67
C ALA A 137 13.62 -13.63 -28.82
N GLU A 138 12.76 -13.19 -29.73
CA GLU A 138 12.58 -11.77 -30.04
C GLU A 138 11.54 -11.08 -29.14
N GLY A 139 10.51 -11.82 -28.66
CA GLY A 139 9.35 -11.25 -27.96
C GLY A 139 9.67 -10.38 -26.75
N GLY A 140 10.70 -10.73 -25.99
CA GLY A 140 11.11 -9.97 -24.80
C GLY A 140 11.74 -8.60 -25.05
N LEU A 141 12.18 -8.32 -26.29
CA LEU A 141 13.08 -7.20 -26.57
C LEU A 141 12.39 -5.85 -26.37
N LEU A 142 11.25 -5.63 -27.04
CA LEU A 142 10.51 -4.36 -26.97
C LEU A 142 9.96 -4.04 -25.56
N PRO A 143 9.20 -4.94 -24.88
CA PRO A 143 8.74 -4.67 -23.52
C PRO A 143 9.92 -4.47 -22.54
N GLY A 144 11.02 -5.21 -22.75
CA GLY A 144 12.24 -5.09 -21.96
C GLY A 144 12.94 -3.74 -22.15
N MET A 145 12.99 -3.19 -23.36
CA MET A 145 13.55 -1.86 -23.64
C MET A 145 12.71 -0.74 -23.00
N VAL A 146 11.38 -0.82 -23.10
CA VAL A 146 10.47 0.15 -22.45
C VAL A 146 10.64 0.11 -20.92
N LEU A 147 10.68 -1.10 -20.35
CA LEU A 147 10.90 -1.30 -18.93
C LEU A 147 12.29 -0.77 -18.49
N TYR A 148 13.34 -1.05 -19.27
CA TYR A 148 14.70 -0.58 -19.03
C TYR A 148 14.76 0.94 -18.96
N LEU A 149 14.19 1.64 -19.96
CA LEU A 149 14.15 3.11 -19.97
C LEU A 149 13.36 3.68 -18.79
N SER A 150 12.31 3.01 -18.33
CA SER A 150 11.51 3.44 -17.17
C SER A 150 12.30 3.47 -15.85
N PHE A 151 13.48 2.86 -15.79
CA PHE A 151 14.36 2.89 -14.62
C PHE A 151 15.31 4.10 -14.59
N PHE A 152 15.66 4.65 -15.76
CA PHE A 152 16.62 5.76 -15.86
C PHE A 152 15.95 7.11 -16.10
N TYR A 153 14.78 7.12 -16.72
CA TYR A 153 14.09 8.35 -17.13
C TYR A 153 12.86 8.65 -16.27
N ARG A 154 12.65 9.95 -16.00
CA ARG A 154 11.47 10.45 -15.27
C ARG A 154 10.20 10.28 -16.10
N ARG A 155 9.05 10.21 -15.43
CA ARG A 155 7.72 10.04 -16.06
C ARG A 155 7.39 11.10 -17.13
N GLY A 156 7.93 12.32 -17.00
CA GLY A 156 7.72 13.42 -17.95
C GLY A 156 8.73 13.46 -19.10
N ASP A 157 9.76 12.62 -19.08
CA ASP A 157 10.82 12.60 -20.08
C ASP A 157 10.75 11.34 -20.97
N LEU A 158 10.03 10.30 -20.54
CA LEU A 158 10.06 8.98 -21.12
C LEU A 158 9.46 8.90 -22.54
N ALA A 159 8.44 9.71 -22.88
CA ALA A 159 7.73 9.55 -24.15
C ALA A 159 8.58 10.02 -25.33
N LEU A 160 9.30 11.13 -25.15
CA LEU A 160 10.28 11.61 -26.12
C LEU A 160 11.32 10.54 -26.43
N ARG A 161 11.85 9.85 -25.42
CA ARG A 161 12.90 8.83 -25.60
C ARG A 161 12.37 7.57 -26.26
N ILE A 162 11.17 7.13 -25.88
CA ILE A 162 10.49 6.04 -26.58
C ILE A 162 10.24 6.43 -28.04
N GLY A 163 9.74 7.64 -28.29
CA GLY A 163 9.58 8.18 -29.64
C GLY A 163 10.87 8.16 -30.45
N LEU A 164 11.99 8.61 -29.88
CA LEU A 164 13.28 8.67 -30.58
C LEU A 164 13.76 7.30 -31.08
N PHE A 165 13.72 6.24 -30.26
CA PHE A 165 14.17 4.92 -30.73
C PHE A 165 13.09 4.21 -31.57
N TYR A 166 11.81 4.39 -31.24
CA TYR A 166 10.71 3.72 -31.95
C TYR A 166 10.57 4.25 -33.38
N THR A 167 10.94 5.51 -33.60
CA THR A 167 10.92 6.13 -34.93
C THR A 167 12.12 5.77 -35.81
N ALA A 168 13.16 5.14 -35.26
CA ALA A 168 14.28 4.63 -36.04
C ALA A 168 13.83 3.57 -37.08
N ALA A 169 12.70 2.90 -36.84
CA ALA A 169 12.17 1.86 -37.71
C ALA A 169 11.23 2.35 -38.83
N SER A 170 10.80 3.62 -38.86
CA SER A 170 9.80 4.11 -39.82
C SER A 170 10.16 5.46 -40.47
N LEU A 171 9.78 5.65 -41.75
CA LEU A 171 9.96 6.93 -42.48
C LEU A 171 9.06 8.06 -41.92
N SER A 172 8.02 7.74 -41.15
CA SER A 172 7.12 8.69 -40.46
C SER A 172 7.73 9.33 -39.20
N GLY A 173 8.99 9.02 -38.89
CA GLY A 173 9.63 9.29 -37.61
C GLY A 173 9.67 10.75 -37.14
N ALA A 174 9.76 11.70 -38.06
CA ALA A 174 9.80 13.13 -37.71
C ALA A 174 8.52 13.59 -36.99
N PHE A 175 7.34 13.12 -37.43
CA PHE A 175 6.06 13.48 -36.82
C PHE A 175 5.87 12.84 -35.45
N GLY A 176 6.26 11.57 -35.29
CA GLY A 176 6.16 10.87 -34.00
C GLY A 176 7.04 11.49 -32.91
N VAL A 177 8.25 11.95 -33.26
CA VAL A 177 9.14 12.65 -32.32
C VAL A 177 8.58 14.01 -31.90
N ILE A 178 8.02 14.79 -32.85
CA ILE A 178 7.37 16.08 -32.56
C ILE A 178 6.18 15.88 -31.62
N VAL A 179 5.33 14.91 -31.91
CA VAL A 179 4.15 14.59 -31.10
C VAL A 179 4.56 14.12 -29.70
N ALA A 180 5.58 13.27 -29.58
CA ALA A 180 6.10 12.83 -28.28
C ALA A 180 6.68 14.01 -27.48
N PHE A 181 7.42 14.92 -28.12
CA PHE A 181 7.93 16.14 -27.49
C PHE A 181 6.80 17.03 -26.95
N ILE A 182 5.78 17.29 -27.75
CA ILE A 182 4.62 18.09 -27.35
C ILE A 182 3.86 17.40 -26.21
N SER A 183 3.67 16.07 -26.30
CA SER A 183 2.98 15.29 -25.28
C SER A 183 3.68 15.34 -23.91
N ASP A 184 5.02 15.30 -23.88
CA ASP A 184 5.77 15.38 -22.63
C ASP A 184 5.82 16.82 -22.07
N ARG A 185 5.91 17.83 -22.94
CA ARG A 185 5.87 19.25 -22.55
C ARG A 185 4.53 19.66 -21.96
N LEU A 186 3.42 19.26 -22.59
CA LEU A 186 2.08 19.61 -22.16
C LEU A 186 1.54 18.66 -21.09
N LYS A 187 2.15 17.48 -20.90
CA LYS A 187 1.67 16.40 -20.03
C LYS A 187 0.26 15.88 -20.40
N LEU A 188 -0.23 16.17 -21.60
CA LEU A 188 -1.59 15.83 -22.09
C LEU A 188 -1.56 14.66 -23.09
N ARG A 189 -1.26 13.45 -22.59
CA ARG A 189 -1.07 12.26 -23.45
C ARG A 189 -2.32 11.86 -24.23
N GLY A 190 -3.51 11.95 -23.63
CA GLY A 190 -4.77 11.55 -24.28
C GLY A 190 -5.28 12.53 -25.30
N THR A 191 -5.26 13.80 -24.96
CA THR A 191 -5.63 14.86 -25.89
C THR A 191 -4.79 14.78 -27.17
N ILE A 192 -3.49 14.52 -27.05
CA ILE A 192 -2.60 14.35 -28.21
C ILE A 192 -2.99 13.13 -29.08
N MET A 193 -3.40 12.02 -28.48
CA MET A 193 -3.89 10.85 -29.23
C MET A 193 -5.21 11.13 -29.95
N LEU A 194 -6.11 11.90 -29.33
CA LEU A 194 -7.37 12.31 -29.94
C LEU A 194 -7.20 13.18 -31.18
N PHE A 195 -6.08 13.90 -31.32
CA PHE A 195 -5.76 14.68 -32.51
C PHE A 195 -4.96 13.91 -33.57
N THR A 196 -4.16 12.92 -33.15
CA THR A 196 -3.29 12.16 -34.09
C THR A 196 -4.00 10.99 -34.74
N LEU A 197 -4.88 10.28 -34.03
CA LEU A 197 -5.62 9.14 -34.57
C LEU A 197 -6.59 9.51 -35.72
N PRO A 198 -7.29 10.66 -35.72
CA PRO A 198 -8.10 11.10 -36.86
C PRO A 198 -7.34 11.20 -38.18
N ILE A 199 -6.04 11.53 -38.14
CA ILE A 199 -5.19 11.56 -39.34
C ILE A 199 -5.07 10.15 -39.95
N SER A 200 -4.90 9.13 -39.11
CA SER A 200 -4.88 7.73 -39.55
C SER A 200 -6.27 7.27 -40.02
N ILE A 201 -7.34 7.63 -39.30
CA ILE A 201 -8.73 7.33 -39.68
C ILE A 201 -9.04 7.90 -41.07
N ALA A 202 -8.68 9.15 -41.33
CA ALA A 202 -8.85 9.78 -42.65
C ALA A 202 -8.08 9.04 -43.74
N GLY A 203 -6.83 8.63 -43.47
CA GLY A 203 -6.02 7.84 -44.39
C GLY A 203 -6.64 6.48 -44.75
N TYR A 204 -7.12 5.73 -43.74
CA TYR A 204 -7.78 4.44 -43.94
C TYR A 204 -9.16 4.56 -44.61
N GLY A 205 -9.92 5.62 -44.29
CA GLY A 205 -11.20 5.92 -44.94
C GLY A 205 -11.04 6.29 -46.42
N ALA A 206 -9.99 7.06 -46.75
CA ALA A 206 -9.69 7.46 -48.12
C ALA A 206 -9.14 6.29 -48.96
N ILE A 207 -8.17 5.54 -48.46
CA ILE A 207 -7.50 4.47 -49.25
C ILE A 207 -8.47 3.35 -49.66
N ALA A 208 -9.50 3.07 -48.84
CA ALA A 208 -10.51 2.06 -49.13
C ALA A 208 -11.37 2.39 -50.37
N ASN A 209 -11.48 3.68 -50.73
CA ASN A 209 -12.38 4.18 -51.77
C ASN A 209 -11.65 4.72 -53.02
N ILE A 210 -10.33 4.82 -52.97
CA ILE A 210 -9.51 5.44 -54.03
C ILE A 210 -8.95 4.37 -54.96
N HIS A 211 -9.08 4.58 -56.27
CA HIS A 211 -8.65 3.60 -57.27
C HIS A 211 -7.25 3.90 -57.87
N SER A 212 -6.75 5.13 -57.72
CA SER A 212 -5.45 5.56 -58.24
C SER A 212 -4.29 5.09 -57.35
N ALA A 213 -3.35 4.33 -57.91
CA ALA A 213 -2.18 3.83 -57.19
C ALA A 213 -1.31 4.93 -56.57
N LYS A 214 -1.15 6.08 -57.27
CA LYS A 214 -0.40 7.24 -56.75
C LYS A 214 -1.04 7.82 -55.49
N ILE A 215 -2.37 7.91 -55.48
CA ILE A 215 -3.11 8.47 -54.36
C ILE A 215 -3.18 7.44 -53.22
N LYS A 216 -3.34 6.14 -53.51
CA LYS A 216 -3.22 5.07 -52.50
C LYS A 216 -1.88 5.12 -51.79
N TYR A 217 -0.78 5.25 -52.53
CA TYR A 217 0.55 5.41 -51.96
C TYR A 217 0.62 6.64 -51.05
N ALA A 218 0.10 7.80 -51.48
CA ALA A 218 0.04 8.99 -50.62
C ALA A 218 -0.77 8.77 -49.33
N MET A 219 -1.89 8.04 -49.37
CA MET A 219 -2.68 7.72 -48.18
C MET A 219 -1.93 6.84 -47.17
N THR A 220 -1.00 5.99 -47.62
CA THR A 220 -0.16 5.21 -46.69
C THR A 220 0.69 6.09 -45.76
N PHE A 221 1.09 7.28 -46.21
CA PHE A 221 1.80 8.25 -45.36
C PHE A 221 0.89 8.84 -44.28
N LEU A 222 -0.37 9.15 -44.61
CA LEU A 222 -1.36 9.65 -43.63
C LEU A 222 -1.70 8.58 -42.59
N MET A 223 -1.92 7.34 -43.04
CA MET A 223 -2.13 6.18 -42.18
C MET A 223 -0.96 6.01 -41.20
N ALA A 224 0.28 5.99 -41.72
CA ALA A 224 1.47 5.83 -40.91
C ALA A 224 1.67 7.03 -39.95
N THR A 225 1.43 8.26 -40.40
CA THR A 225 1.65 9.46 -39.59
C THR A 225 0.77 9.46 -38.35
N GLY A 226 -0.54 9.25 -38.50
CA GLY A 226 -1.46 9.25 -37.36
C GLY A 226 -1.23 8.07 -36.41
N MET A 227 -1.00 6.87 -36.95
CA MET A 227 -0.83 5.65 -36.16
C MET A 227 0.49 5.63 -35.39
N TYR A 228 1.62 5.91 -36.05
CA TYR A 228 2.92 5.86 -35.38
C TYR A 228 3.14 7.02 -34.40
N SER A 229 2.43 8.15 -34.58
CA SER A 229 2.52 9.29 -33.65
C SER A 229 1.85 9.02 -32.30
N SER A 230 0.84 8.13 -32.24
CA SER A 230 0.15 7.83 -30.98
C SER A 230 0.90 6.80 -30.12
N VAL A 231 1.72 5.92 -30.72
CA VAL A 231 2.39 4.80 -30.01
C VAL A 231 3.22 5.25 -28.79
N PRO A 232 4.09 6.27 -28.85
CA PRO A 232 4.86 6.71 -27.68
C PRO A 232 3.95 7.18 -26.53
N CYS A 233 2.84 7.84 -26.85
CA CYS A 233 1.88 8.31 -25.86
C CYS A 233 1.21 7.13 -25.15
N ILE A 234 0.76 6.11 -25.90
CA ILE A 234 0.09 4.91 -25.36
C ILE A 234 1.04 4.10 -24.45
N LEU A 235 2.29 3.90 -24.87
CA LEU A 235 3.27 3.11 -24.09
C LEU A 235 3.63 3.81 -22.77
N VAL A 236 3.85 5.14 -22.81
CA VAL A 236 4.18 5.90 -21.60
C VAL A 236 2.98 6.06 -20.68
N TRP A 237 1.77 6.21 -21.21
CA TRP A 237 0.57 6.33 -20.38
C TRP A 237 0.43 5.16 -19.43
N ASN A 238 0.52 3.93 -19.93
CA ASN A 238 0.42 2.71 -19.12
C ASN A 238 1.54 2.61 -18.08
N SER A 239 2.79 2.87 -18.49
CA SER A 239 3.96 2.85 -17.59
C SER A 239 3.83 3.87 -16.43
N ASN A 240 3.32 5.06 -16.73
CA ASN A 240 3.16 6.14 -15.75
C ASN A 240 2.01 5.90 -14.76
N ASN A 241 0.96 5.18 -15.18
CA ASN A 241 -0.19 4.85 -14.33
C ASN A 241 -0.01 3.52 -13.59
N SER A 242 1.11 2.84 -13.78
CA SER A 242 1.48 1.61 -13.07
C SER A 242 2.50 1.93 -11.96
N ALA A 243 2.01 2.03 -10.73
CA ALA A 243 2.82 2.17 -9.52
C ALA A 243 3.37 0.81 -9.05
N GLY A 244 4.64 0.78 -8.63
CA GLY A 244 5.33 -0.45 -8.25
C GLY A 244 6.06 -1.14 -9.41
N HIS A 245 7.26 -1.65 -9.14
CA HIS A 245 8.15 -2.21 -10.16
C HIS A 245 7.61 -3.47 -10.84
N TYR A 246 6.91 -4.34 -10.10
CA TYR A 246 6.29 -5.56 -10.64
C TYR A 246 5.04 -5.26 -11.45
N LYS A 247 4.13 -4.44 -10.90
CA LYS A 247 2.91 -4.01 -11.61
C LYS A 247 3.25 -3.37 -12.95
N ARG A 248 4.24 -2.47 -12.99
CA ARG A 248 4.72 -1.84 -14.24
C ARG A 248 5.30 -2.84 -15.24
N ALA A 249 6.09 -3.82 -14.78
CA ALA A 249 6.64 -4.84 -15.68
C ALA A 249 5.55 -5.70 -16.32
N THR A 250 4.55 -6.11 -15.52
CA THR A 250 3.40 -6.88 -15.99
C THR A 250 2.53 -6.09 -16.96
N THR A 251 2.15 -4.86 -16.61
CA THR A 251 1.24 -4.05 -17.44
C THR A 251 1.89 -3.64 -18.76
N SER A 252 3.17 -3.27 -18.79
CA SER A 252 3.88 -2.95 -20.03
C SER A 252 4.01 -4.16 -20.96
N ALA A 253 4.27 -5.36 -20.42
CA ALA A 253 4.34 -6.57 -21.21
C ALA A 253 2.97 -6.98 -21.76
N MET A 254 1.92 -6.91 -20.93
CA MET A 254 0.57 -7.28 -21.34
C MET A 254 0.01 -6.33 -22.42
N GLN A 255 0.30 -5.04 -22.33
CA GLN A 255 -0.09 -4.05 -23.35
C GLN A 255 0.51 -4.40 -24.72
N LEU A 256 1.81 -4.71 -24.76
CA LEU A 256 2.48 -5.09 -26.00
C LEU A 256 1.99 -6.45 -26.50
N ALA A 257 1.73 -7.41 -25.61
CA ALA A 257 1.17 -8.71 -25.97
C ALA A 257 -0.17 -8.57 -26.71
N ILE A 258 -1.06 -7.72 -26.17
CA ILE A 258 -2.35 -7.41 -26.81
C ILE A 258 -2.13 -6.69 -28.15
N ALA A 259 -1.20 -5.73 -28.22
CA ALA A 259 -0.92 -5.01 -29.46
C ALA A 259 -0.37 -5.95 -30.56
N ASN A 260 0.52 -6.88 -30.21
CA ASN A 260 1.11 -7.83 -31.14
C ASN A 260 0.12 -8.92 -31.60
N CYS A 261 -0.97 -9.16 -30.87
CA CYS A 261 -2.08 -9.97 -31.37
C CYS A 261 -2.68 -9.43 -32.68
N ALA A 262 -2.54 -8.12 -32.96
CA ALA A 262 -2.95 -7.55 -34.24
C ALA A 262 -2.21 -8.15 -35.44
N GLY A 263 -0.98 -8.68 -35.25
CA GLY A 263 -0.23 -9.38 -36.30
C GLY A 263 -0.94 -10.62 -36.83
N PHE A 264 -1.67 -11.33 -35.97
CA PHE A 264 -2.52 -12.46 -36.39
C PHE A 264 -3.66 -12.00 -37.28
N VAL A 265 -4.39 -10.98 -36.83
CA VAL A 265 -5.53 -10.43 -37.57
C VAL A 265 -5.06 -9.92 -38.92
N ALA A 266 -3.95 -9.16 -38.95
CA ALA A 266 -3.38 -8.60 -40.17
C ALA A 266 -2.99 -9.67 -41.21
N THR A 267 -2.48 -10.82 -40.78
CA THR A 267 -2.05 -11.92 -41.67
C THR A 267 -3.19 -12.45 -42.54
N PHE A 268 -4.43 -12.48 -42.02
CA PHE A 268 -5.59 -13.02 -42.73
C PHE A 268 -6.55 -11.95 -43.29
N ASN A 269 -6.30 -10.67 -43.01
CA ASN A 269 -7.23 -9.57 -43.33
C ASN A 269 -7.06 -9.01 -44.76
N TYR A 270 -6.03 -9.42 -45.49
CA TYR A 270 -5.71 -8.95 -46.85
C TYR A 270 -5.61 -10.10 -47.86
N PRO A 271 -6.67 -10.88 -48.11
CA PRO A 271 -6.62 -11.99 -49.04
C PRO A 271 -6.43 -11.54 -50.49
N ASN A 272 -5.77 -12.37 -51.32
CA ASN A 272 -5.56 -12.10 -52.74
C ASN A 272 -6.86 -11.88 -53.53
N ALA A 273 -7.99 -12.42 -53.06
CA ALA A 273 -9.30 -12.25 -53.68
C ALA A 273 -9.79 -10.80 -53.67
N ASP A 274 -9.28 -9.97 -52.74
CA ASP A 274 -9.69 -8.57 -52.61
C ASP A 274 -8.82 -7.62 -53.46
N LYS A 275 -7.86 -8.15 -54.24
CA LYS A 275 -7.02 -7.35 -55.15
C LYS A 275 -7.89 -6.64 -56.21
N PRO A 276 -7.54 -5.39 -56.60
CA PRO A 276 -6.46 -4.54 -56.08
C PRO A 276 -6.91 -3.58 -54.96
N GLN A 277 -8.15 -3.71 -54.48
CA GLN A 277 -8.79 -2.71 -53.63
C GLN A 277 -8.63 -2.98 -52.14
N TYR A 278 -8.60 -4.23 -51.71
CA TYR A 278 -8.48 -4.66 -50.32
C TYR A 278 -9.46 -3.94 -49.37
N HIS A 279 -10.66 -3.64 -49.87
CA HIS A 279 -11.63 -2.81 -49.18
C HIS A 279 -11.97 -3.37 -47.79
N ARG A 280 -12.20 -4.69 -47.69
CA ARG A 280 -12.46 -5.38 -46.43
C ARG A 280 -11.35 -5.13 -45.41
N GLY A 281 -10.09 -5.34 -45.80
CA GLY A 281 -8.95 -5.16 -44.92
C GLY A 281 -8.83 -3.73 -44.39
N HIS A 282 -8.97 -2.74 -45.28
CA HIS A 282 -8.94 -1.33 -44.91
C HIS A 282 -10.10 -0.91 -44.00
N THR A 283 -11.32 -1.39 -44.25
CA THR A 283 -12.50 -1.07 -43.43
C THR A 283 -12.41 -1.69 -42.04
N VAL A 284 -11.87 -2.90 -41.90
CA VAL A 284 -11.66 -3.54 -40.58
C VAL A 284 -10.70 -2.69 -39.72
N ILE A 285 -9.57 -2.26 -40.28
CA ILE A 285 -8.60 -1.42 -39.54
C ILE A 285 -9.18 -0.04 -39.25
N LEU A 286 -9.94 0.55 -40.17
CA LEU A 286 -10.68 1.79 -39.94
C LEU A 286 -11.62 1.67 -38.73
N GLY A 287 -12.39 0.58 -38.64
CA GLY A 287 -13.29 0.32 -37.52
C GLY A 287 -12.55 0.21 -36.19
N LEU A 288 -11.41 -0.50 -36.17
CA LEU A 288 -10.56 -0.60 -34.98
C LEU A 288 -9.96 0.74 -34.55
N LEU A 289 -9.56 1.60 -35.51
CA LEU A 289 -9.05 2.94 -35.23
C LEU A 289 -10.13 3.87 -34.68
N VAL A 290 -11.35 3.81 -35.23
CA VAL A 290 -12.50 4.58 -34.72
C VAL A 290 -12.87 4.12 -33.31
N PHE A 291 -12.92 2.81 -33.09
CA PHE A 291 -13.14 2.24 -31.75
C PHE A 291 -12.07 2.70 -30.75
N ALA A 292 -10.79 2.64 -31.13
CA ALA A 292 -9.70 3.13 -30.28
C ALA A 292 -9.84 4.63 -29.98
N TRP A 293 -10.24 5.45 -30.96
CA TRP A 293 -10.46 6.88 -30.77
C TRP A 293 -11.57 7.18 -29.75
N PHE A 294 -12.70 6.45 -29.82
CA PHE A 294 -13.76 6.55 -28.81
C PHE A 294 -13.27 6.09 -27.43
N MET A 295 -12.57 4.95 -27.36
CA MET A 295 -11.99 4.41 -26.12
C MET A 295 -10.94 5.33 -25.47
N TYR A 296 -10.31 6.21 -26.24
CA TYR A 296 -9.42 7.24 -25.69
C TYR A 296 -10.17 8.53 -25.31
N GLY A 297 -11.34 8.77 -25.91
CA GLY A 297 -12.18 9.94 -25.67
C GLY A 297 -13.12 9.79 -24.48
N ASP A 298 -13.52 8.56 -24.17
CA ASP A 298 -14.36 8.20 -23.01
C ASP A 298 -13.54 7.83 -21.76
N TYR A 299 -12.21 7.68 -21.90
CA TYR A 299 -11.32 7.39 -20.79
C TYR A 299 -11.31 8.55 -19.81
N GLN A 300 -11.97 8.36 -18.66
CA GLN A 300 -11.96 9.32 -17.58
C GLN A 300 -10.53 9.42 -17.02
N VAL A 301 -10.03 10.66 -16.91
CA VAL A 301 -8.95 10.94 -15.94
C VAL A 301 -9.45 10.37 -14.63
N TYR A 302 -8.72 9.41 -14.05
CA TYR A 302 -9.01 8.93 -12.70
C TYR A 302 -9.27 10.18 -11.87
N PRO A 303 -10.43 10.32 -11.19
CA PRO A 303 -10.65 11.50 -10.40
C PRO A 303 -9.46 11.57 -9.43
N GLU A 304 -8.67 12.63 -9.55
CA GLU A 304 -7.89 13.09 -8.41
C GLU A 304 -8.86 13.08 -7.23
N ALA A 305 -8.40 12.64 -6.06
CA ALA A 305 -9.27 12.61 -4.87
C ALA A 305 -10.05 13.93 -4.84
N PRO A 306 -11.40 13.87 -4.79
CA PRO A 306 -12.22 15.05 -4.98
C PRO A 306 -11.76 16.13 -4.02
N THR A 307 -11.65 17.36 -4.52
CA THR A 307 -11.17 18.46 -3.69
C THR A 307 -12.08 18.59 -2.46
N VAL A 308 -11.49 18.41 -1.28
CA VAL A 308 -12.18 18.59 0.00
C VAL A 308 -12.79 19.99 0.05
N GLY A 309 -14.06 20.09 0.42
CA GLY A 309 -14.83 21.33 0.43
C GLY A 309 -15.76 21.53 -0.76
N THR A 310 -15.82 20.58 -1.71
CA THR A 310 -16.85 20.59 -2.77
C THR A 310 -18.18 20.07 -2.23
N SER A 311 -19.29 20.38 -2.90
CA SER A 311 -20.62 19.86 -2.52
C SER A 311 -20.70 18.33 -2.56
N ALA A 312 -19.92 17.70 -3.45
CA ALA A 312 -19.79 16.25 -3.56
C ALA A 312 -18.78 15.65 -2.56
N TYR A 313 -17.89 16.46 -1.98
CA TYR A 313 -16.87 16.03 -1.03
C TYR A 313 -16.66 17.11 0.04
N PRO A 314 -17.62 17.25 0.98
CA PRO A 314 -17.60 18.34 1.95
C PRO A 314 -16.40 18.23 2.89
N SER A 315 -15.95 19.32 3.51
CA SER A 315 -14.86 19.32 4.48
C SER A 315 -15.32 18.84 5.85
N LYS A 316 -15.54 17.54 6.01
CA LYS A 316 -15.94 16.90 7.26
C LYS A 316 -14.79 16.10 7.85
N LEU A 317 -14.35 16.51 9.03
CA LEU A 317 -13.27 15.85 9.77
C LEU A 317 -13.66 14.39 10.09
N TYR A 318 -12.71 13.46 9.92
CA TYR A 318 -12.89 12.00 10.15
C TYR A 318 -13.92 11.29 9.28
N ASP A 319 -14.50 11.99 8.30
CA ASP A 319 -15.40 11.43 7.29
C ASP A 319 -14.75 11.55 5.91
N THR A 320 -14.50 12.78 5.44
CA THR A 320 -13.86 13.02 4.14
C THR A 320 -12.35 13.13 4.20
N TRP A 321 -11.78 13.45 5.36
CA TRP A 321 -10.33 13.44 5.56
C TRP A 321 -9.98 13.24 7.04
N ASP A 322 -8.89 12.52 7.30
CA ASP A 322 -8.36 12.29 8.65
C ASP A 322 -7.08 13.14 8.86
N PRO A 323 -7.11 14.18 9.72
CA PRO A 323 -5.94 14.98 10.04
C PRO A 323 -4.79 14.20 10.70
N ASN A 324 -5.07 13.05 11.34
CA ASN A 324 -4.05 12.29 12.04
C ASN A 324 -2.95 11.76 11.12
N TRP A 325 -3.24 11.61 9.82
CA TRP A 325 -2.27 11.20 8.81
C TRP A 325 -1.04 12.11 8.76
N ARG A 326 -1.20 13.38 9.13
CA ARG A 326 -0.10 14.33 9.19
C ARG A 326 0.98 13.91 10.20
N GLY A 327 0.58 13.36 11.35
CA GLY A 327 1.50 12.81 12.35
C GLY A 327 2.34 11.67 11.78
N PHE A 328 1.69 10.67 11.15
CA PHE A 328 2.36 9.52 10.54
C PHE A 328 3.33 9.91 9.42
N ILE A 329 2.93 10.83 8.54
CA ILE A 329 3.80 11.36 7.48
C ILE A 329 4.94 12.17 8.09
N GLY A 330 4.63 13.02 9.08
CA GLY A 330 5.59 13.88 9.77
C GLY A 330 6.71 13.08 10.43
N VAL A 331 6.37 12.07 11.24
CA VAL A 331 7.39 11.20 11.86
C VAL A 331 8.22 10.45 10.82
N THR A 332 7.61 10.02 9.72
CA THR A 332 8.34 9.36 8.62
C THR A 332 9.36 10.32 7.98
N PHE A 333 8.98 11.59 7.78
CA PHE A 333 9.88 12.61 7.25
C PHE A 333 11.00 12.93 8.23
N VAL A 334 10.71 13.06 9.53
CA VAL A 334 11.72 13.27 10.56
C VAL A 334 12.74 12.12 10.56
N ILE A 335 12.29 10.85 10.55
CA ILE A 335 13.19 9.68 10.44
C ILE A 335 14.04 9.77 9.18
N ALA A 336 13.44 10.08 8.02
CA ALA A 336 14.19 10.17 6.76
C ALA A 336 15.26 11.27 6.78
N LEU A 337 14.95 12.42 7.38
CA LEU A 337 15.86 13.57 7.49
C LEU A 337 16.96 13.34 8.54
N GLU A 338 16.69 12.63 9.62
CA GLU A 338 17.67 12.31 10.67
C GLU A 338 18.57 11.13 10.27
N GLU A 339 18.00 10.04 9.78
CA GLU A 339 18.74 8.78 9.53
C GLU A 339 19.36 8.74 8.13
N PHE A 340 18.72 9.38 7.15
CA PHE A 340 19.11 9.28 5.74
C PHE A 340 19.21 10.64 5.00
N PRO A 341 19.71 11.74 5.62
CA PRO A 341 19.76 13.04 4.97
C PRO A 341 20.59 13.02 3.67
N HIS A 342 21.62 12.19 3.62
CA HIS A 342 22.50 12.03 2.47
C HIS A 342 21.85 11.35 1.25
N LEU A 343 20.69 10.71 1.41
CA LEU A 343 19.93 10.08 0.33
C LEU A 343 18.83 10.99 -0.23
N VAL A 344 18.50 12.09 0.46
CA VAL A 344 17.46 13.03 0.06
C VAL A 344 18.10 14.21 -0.65
N ASN A 345 17.58 14.55 -1.84
CA ASN A 345 18.05 15.71 -2.59
C ASN A 345 17.71 17.01 -1.82
N PRO A 346 18.59 18.03 -1.80
CA PRO A 346 18.34 19.29 -1.08
C PRO A 346 17.00 19.97 -1.39
N GLU A 347 16.59 20.04 -2.67
CA GLU A 347 15.28 20.59 -3.06
C GLU A 347 14.13 19.78 -2.45
N VAL A 348 14.28 18.46 -2.38
CA VAL A 348 13.29 17.58 -1.74
C VAL A 348 13.29 17.77 -0.22
N THR A 349 14.46 17.95 0.39
CA THR A 349 14.59 18.27 1.82
C THR A 349 13.86 19.58 2.15
N ASP A 350 14.03 20.63 1.34
CA ASP A 350 13.33 21.90 1.54
C ASP A 350 11.80 21.74 1.41
N LEU A 351 11.34 20.95 0.44
CA LEU A 351 9.92 20.63 0.30
C LEU A 351 9.38 19.80 1.49
N MET A 352 10.18 18.88 2.02
CA MET A 352 9.82 18.11 3.22
C MET A 352 9.72 19.02 4.44
N LEU A 353 10.69 19.93 4.64
CA LEU A 353 10.66 20.91 5.73
C LEU A 353 9.48 21.87 5.61
N ALA A 354 9.17 22.36 4.40
CA ALA A 354 7.98 23.17 4.15
C ALA A 354 6.69 22.39 4.44
N SER A 355 6.63 21.10 4.08
CA SER A 355 5.51 20.23 4.41
C SER A 355 5.36 20.01 5.92
N LEU A 356 6.48 19.87 6.65
CA LEU A 356 6.49 19.75 8.11
C LEU A 356 6.04 21.05 8.79
N SER A 357 6.46 22.21 8.30
CA SER A 357 5.99 23.51 8.79
C SER A 357 4.47 23.67 8.60
N ASN A 358 3.95 23.35 7.41
CA ASN A 358 2.51 23.35 7.15
C ASN A 358 1.75 22.36 8.03
N ASN A 359 2.36 21.20 8.31
CA ASN A 359 1.80 20.23 9.25
C ASN A 359 1.67 20.84 10.65
N THR A 360 2.76 21.38 11.22
CA THR A 360 2.77 22.01 12.55
C THR A 360 1.76 23.16 12.65
N ILE A 361 1.66 24.02 11.63
CA ILE A 361 0.64 25.07 11.57
C ILE A 361 -0.75 24.45 11.57
N GLY A 362 -0.97 23.42 10.75
CA GLY A 362 -2.23 22.71 10.69
C GLY A 362 -2.64 22.05 12.00
N ASP A 363 -1.68 21.52 12.76
CA ASP A 363 -1.89 20.89 14.06
C ASP A 363 -2.13 21.91 15.18
N SER A 364 -1.70 23.16 15.00
CA SER A 364 -2.03 24.25 15.95
C SER A 364 -3.52 24.59 16.01
N TYR A 365 -4.29 24.22 14.97
CA TYR A 365 -5.74 24.37 14.92
C TYR A 365 -6.49 23.17 15.52
N ARG A 366 -5.78 22.13 15.94
CA ARG A 366 -6.36 20.90 16.47
C ARG A 366 -6.57 20.99 17.97
N VAL A 367 -7.77 21.41 18.33
CA VAL A 367 -8.22 21.59 19.71
C VAL A 367 -9.37 20.62 19.91
N GLY A 368 -9.14 19.50 20.61
CA GLY A 368 -10.17 18.48 20.85
C GLY A 368 -11.50 19.09 21.34
N ASP A 369 -12.61 18.55 20.88
CA ASP A 369 -14.01 19.01 21.08
C ASP A 369 -14.41 20.26 20.27
N VAL A 370 -13.49 20.86 19.51
CA VAL A 370 -13.80 21.99 18.62
C VAL A 370 -13.97 21.48 17.18
N ASP A 371 -15.07 21.88 16.51
CA ASP A 371 -15.38 21.52 15.12
C ASP A 371 -15.36 20.01 14.81
N GLY A 372 -15.63 19.18 15.83
CA GLY A 372 -15.62 17.72 15.71
C GLY A 372 -14.22 17.09 15.79
N ASP A 373 -13.19 17.83 16.20
CA ASP A 373 -11.86 17.28 16.42
C ASP A 373 -11.80 16.36 17.65
N ASN A 374 -11.12 15.23 17.53
CA ASN A 374 -10.96 14.23 18.58
C ASN A 374 -9.51 14.13 19.09
N LEU A 375 -8.63 15.07 18.73
CA LEU A 375 -7.25 15.07 19.22
C LEU A 375 -7.15 15.63 20.64
N TYR A 376 -7.34 14.74 21.60
CA TYR A 376 -7.02 14.97 23.01
C TYR A 376 -5.66 14.37 23.36
N PRO A 377 -5.01 14.82 24.45
CA PRO A 377 -3.80 14.17 24.98
C PRO A 377 -3.98 12.66 25.25
N SER A 378 -5.20 12.24 25.59
CA SER A 378 -5.57 10.84 25.79
C SER A 378 -5.61 10.02 24.49
N TYR A 379 -5.80 10.66 23.34
CA TYR A 379 -5.60 10.01 22.04
C TYR A 379 -4.09 9.91 21.77
N THR A 380 -3.48 8.99 22.51
CA THR A 380 -2.06 9.02 22.85
C THR A 380 -1.16 9.02 21.62
N ASN A 381 -1.45 8.16 20.64
CA ASN A 381 -0.57 8.00 19.47
C ASN A 381 -0.46 9.28 18.60
N PRO A 382 -1.54 9.90 18.08
CA PRO A 382 -1.41 11.17 17.36
C PRO A 382 -0.94 12.30 18.25
N ALA A 383 -1.28 12.32 19.55
CA ALA A 383 -0.81 13.36 20.46
C ALA A 383 0.72 13.35 20.62
N LEU A 384 1.31 12.17 20.86
CA LEU A 384 2.77 11.99 20.95
C LEU A 384 3.47 12.39 19.65
N MET A 385 2.91 11.99 18.50
CA MET A 385 3.45 12.36 17.19
C MET A 385 3.37 13.87 16.95
N ARG A 386 2.26 14.53 17.31
CA ARG A 386 2.06 15.98 17.19
C ARG A 386 3.12 16.75 17.98
N ALA A 387 3.33 16.39 19.25
CA ALA A 387 4.29 17.06 20.11
C ALA A 387 5.71 17.02 19.52
N LEU A 388 6.14 15.82 19.10
CA LEU A 388 7.46 15.64 18.50
C LEU A 388 7.62 16.40 17.19
N VAL A 389 6.68 16.22 16.26
CA VAL A 389 6.79 16.83 14.91
C VAL A 389 6.78 18.35 15.04
N SER A 390 5.95 18.91 15.92
CA SER A 390 5.90 20.35 16.18
C SER A 390 7.22 20.86 16.77
N GLY A 391 7.69 20.22 17.86
CA GLY A 391 8.92 20.63 18.54
C GLY A 391 10.17 20.48 17.68
N TRP A 392 10.32 19.33 17.01
CA TRP A 392 11.44 19.07 16.10
C TRP A 392 11.44 20.05 14.92
N THR A 393 10.28 20.33 14.32
CA THR A 393 10.18 21.27 13.19
C THR A 393 10.52 22.69 13.62
N GLY A 394 10.01 23.13 14.78
CA GLY A 394 10.33 24.44 15.34
C GLY A 394 11.83 24.61 15.56
N GLN A 395 12.47 23.64 16.21
CA GLN A 395 13.92 23.61 16.41
C GLN A 395 14.67 23.65 15.08
N LYS A 396 14.24 22.84 14.09
CA LYS A 396 14.94 22.73 12.82
C LYS A 396 14.86 24.00 11.96
N LEU A 397 13.77 24.75 12.10
CA LEU A 397 13.53 26.01 11.40
C LEU A 397 13.89 27.25 12.23
N ALA A 398 14.37 27.07 13.47
CA ALA A 398 14.58 28.13 14.44
C ALA A 398 13.32 28.99 14.69
N ASP A 399 12.14 28.35 14.72
CA ASP A 399 10.85 28.95 15.06
C ASP A 399 10.50 28.65 16.53
N GLU A 400 10.59 29.68 17.36
CA GLU A 400 10.35 29.59 18.81
C GLU A 400 8.88 29.23 19.13
N ASN A 401 7.91 29.74 18.36
CA ASN A 401 6.49 29.47 18.60
C ASN A 401 6.16 27.99 18.36
N MET A 402 6.66 27.42 17.26
CA MET A 402 6.49 25.99 16.96
C MET A 402 7.20 25.11 17.99
N THR A 403 8.39 25.52 18.43
CA THR A 403 9.15 24.81 19.46
C THR A 403 8.36 24.76 20.77
N VAL A 404 7.92 25.92 21.27
CA VAL A 404 7.14 26.04 22.50
C VAL A 404 5.80 25.29 22.39
N ALA A 405 5.13 25.34 21.24
CA ALA A 405 3.91 24.57 21.03
C ALA A 405 4.14 23.06 21.18
N GLY A 406 5.23 22.53 20.59
CA GLY A 406 5.63 21.13 20.74
C GLY A 406 5.87 20.73 22.20
N GLU A 407 6.59 21.56 22.96
CA GLU A 407 6.84 21.33 24.39
C GLU A 407 5.55 21.40 25.23
N ASN A 408 4.64 22.34 24.95
CA ASN A 408 3.35 22.42 25.63
C ASN A 408 2.50 21.17 25.37
N TYR A 409 2.44 20.69 24.13
CA TYR A 409 1.74 19.45 23.80
C TYR A 409 2.36 18.24 24.50
N ALA A 410 3.70 18.18 24.60
CA ALA A 410 4.37 17.13 25.35
C ALA A 410 3.99 17.18 26.83
N GLN A 411 3.98 18.38 27.43
CA GLN A 411 3.65 18.60 28.82
C GLN A 411 2.22 18.13 29.17
N GLU A 412 1.23 18.42 28.32
CA GLU A 412 -0.15 17.92 28.51
C GLU A 412 -0.22 16.38 28.55
N ILE A 413 0.57 15.71 27.72
CA ILE A 413 0.61 14.24 27.65
C ILE A 413 1.32 13.68 28.88
N ILE A 414 2.42 14.32 29.31
CA ILE A 414 3.17 13.93 30.50
C ILE A 414 2.33 14.10 31.76
N GLU A 415 1.61 15.22 31.88
CA GLU A 415 0.69 15.45 33.01
C GLU A 415 -0.42 14.40 33.07
N LEU A 416 -0.95 13.97 31.92
CA LEU A 416 -1.93 12.89 31.89
C LEU A 416 -1.30 11.55 32.30
N PHE A 417 -0.10 11.24 31.80
CA PHE A 417 0.64 10.03 32.14
C PHE A 417 0.98 9.98 33.64
N ASP A 418 1.50 11.05 34.22
CA ASP A 418 1.91 11.13 35.62
C ASP A 418 0.76 10.89 36.61
N ARG A 419 -0.51 10.97 36.17
CA ARG A 419 -1.70 10.64 37.00
C ARG A 419 -1.85 9.15 37.25
N THR A 420 -1.41 8.30 36.32
CA THR A 420 -1.68 6.85 36.35
C THR A 420 -0.47 5.98 36.04
N HIS A 421 0.65 6.59 35.63
CA HIS A 421 1.87 5.94 35.16
C HIS A 421 1.65 4.95 34.01
N THR A 422 0.58 5.13 33.24
CA THR A 422 0.33 4.43 31.98
C THR A 422 -0.17 5.40 30.92
N LEU A 423 -0.01 5.01 29.66
CA LEU A 423 -0.68 5.68 28.55
C LEU A 423 -2.15 5.25 28.53
N SER A 424 -3.04 6.09 28.00
CA SER A 424 -4.46 5.73 27.83
C SER A 424 -4.63 4.39 27.08
N GLU A 425 -3.96 4.24 25.93
CA GLU A 425 -3.99 3.01 25.12
C GLU A 425 -2.69 2.18 25.26
N PHE A 426 -2.22 1.92 26.49
CA PHE A 426 -0.92 1.28 26.75
C PHE A 426 -0.83 -0.23 26.44
N ASN A 427 -1.96 -0.92 26.26
CA ASN A 427 -2.00 -2.38 26.05
C ASN A 427 -2.67 -2.83 24.74
N SER A 428 -2.96 -1.88 23.84
CA SER A 428 -3.45 -2.17 22.49
C SER A 428 -2.35 -2.76 21.59
N ALA A 429 -2.57 -3.97 21.07
CA ALA A 429 -1.63 -4.64 20.16
C ALA A 429 -1.28 -3.84 18.89
N THR A 430 -2.17 -2.96 18.42
CA THR A 430 -1.88 -2.02 17.32
C THR A 430 -1.36 -0.68 17.83
N TYR A 431 -2.13 0.01 18.67
CA TYR A 431 -1.86 1.43 18.95
C TYR A 431 -0.73 1.69 19.93
N THR A 432 -0.50 0.80 20.89
CA THR A 432 0.68 0.88 21.75
C THR A 432 1.96 0.83 20.91
N GLY A 433 1.96 0.03 19.84
CA GLY A 433 3.10 -0.03 18.92
C GLY A 433 3.39 1.30 18.22
N VAL A 434 2.36 2.10 17.91
CA VAL A 434 2.54 3.46 17.37
C VAL A 434 3.08 4.41 18.43
N SER A 435 2.52 4.36 19.64
CA SER A 435 2.99 5.17 20.78
C SER A 435 4.46 4.91 21.09
N LEU A 436 4.90 3.64 21.06
CA LEU A 436 6.30 3.27 21.26
C LEU A 436 7.23 3.84 20.18
N ILE A 437 6.80 3.93 18.91
CA ILE A 437 7.57 4.61 17.86
C ILE A 437 7.75 6.08 18.24
N ALA A 438 6.67 6.76 18.59
CA ALA A 438 6.71 8.18 18.96
C ALA A 438 7.59 8.44 20.19
N LEU A 439 7.46 7.64 21.26
CA LEU A 439 8.29 7.75 22.46
C LEU A 439 9.77 7.45 22.20
N THR A 440 10.07 6.50 21.31
CA THR A 440 11.46 6.26 20.87
C THR A 440 12.03 7.49 20.21
N MET A 441 11.23 8.15 19.36
CA MET A 441 11.65 9.34 18.66
C MET A 441 11.72 10.56 19.58
N TRP A 442 10.89 10.66 20.62
CA TRP A 442 11.06 11.63 21.71
C TRP A 442 12.44 11.47 22.35
N ALA A 443 12.79 10.26 22.79
CA ALA A 443 14.07 10.00 23.42
C ALA A 443 15.27 10.18 22.45
N LYS A 444 15.09 9.91 21.16
CA LYS A 444 16.18 9.93 20.16
C LYS A 444 16.40 11.28 19.49
N TYR A 445 15.32 11.94 19.06
CA TYR A 445 15.37 13.10 18.15
C TYR A 445 14.89 14.41 18.77
N ALA A 446 14.26 14.41 19.96
CA ALA A 446 13.95 15.67 20.63
C ALA A 446 15.24 16.41 21.02
N ALA A 447 15.14 17.73 21.16
CA ALA A 447 16.26 18.58 21.58
C ALA A 447 16.80 18.15 22.96
N GLU A 448 18.07 18.42 23.24
CA GLU A 448 18.70 18.02 24.51
C GLU A 448 18.05 18.68 25.74
N ASP A 449 17.49 19.88 25.57
CA ASP A 449 16.78 20.65 26.59
C ASP A 449 15.26 20.43 26.58
N SER A 450 14.74 19.59 25.67
CA SER A 450 13.31 19.27 25.58
C SER A 450 12.87 18.36 26.71
N VAL A 451 11.68 18.61 27.27
CA VAL A 451 11.08 17.72 28.28
C VAL A 451 10.80 16.32 27.71
N MET A 452 10.56 16.22 26.41
CA MET A 452 10.29 14.97 25.72
C MET A 452 11.42 13.94 25.86
N LYS A 453 12.68 14.38 26.00
CA LYS A 453 13.83 13.48 25.90
C LYS A 453 13.93 12.51 27.08
N GLU A 454 13.91 13.06 28.30
CA GLU A 454 13.95 12.25 29.53
C GLU A 454 12.61 11.55 29.77
N LYS A 455 11.50 12.30 29.68
CA LYS A 455 10.16 11.74 29.92
C LYS A 455 9.76 10.70 28.88
N GLY A 456 10.16 10.88 27.63
CA GLY A 456 9.93 9.90 26.57
C GLY A 456 10.58 8.55 26.88
N LYS A 457 11.78 8.55 27.47
CA LYS A 457 12.43 7.34 27.95
C LYS A 457 11.68 6.71 29.13
N GLU A 458 11.34 7.50 30.15
CA GLU A 458 10.60 7.04 31.33
C GLU A 458 9.25 6.39 30.95
N MET A 459 8.48 7.08 30.11
CA MET A 459 7.18 6.59 29.63
C MET A 459 7.31 5.33 28.77
N LEU A 460 8.38 5.24 27.96
CA LEU A 460 8.67 4.04 27.15
C LEU A 460 9.00 2.84 28.04
N GLU A 461 9.85 3.03 29.04
CA GLU A 461 10.22 1.98 30.00
C GLU A 461 9.00 1.50 30.79
N ALA A 462 8.17 2.43 31.29
CA ALA A 462 6.94 2.12 32.01
C ALA A 462 5.93 1.37 31.11
N THR A 463 5.75 1.81 29.87
CA THR A 463 4.87 1.13 28.90
C THR A 463 5.36 -0.28 28.62
N TRP A 464 6.67 -0.47 28.41
CA TRP A 464 7.24 -1.80 28.22
C TRP A 464 7.15 -2.69 29.46
N TYR A 465 7.26 -2.13 30.66
CA TYR A 465 7.06 -2.88 31.89
C TYR A 465 5.63 -3.44 31.96
N ALA A 466 4.62 -2.60 31.69
CA ALA A 466 3.23 -3.03 31.64
C ALA A 466 2.98 -4.09 30.55
N ILE A 467 3.52 -3.88 29.35
CA ILE A 467 3.46 -4.86 28.26
C ILE A 467 4.15 -6.17 28.63
N GLY A 468 5.30 -6.13 29.30
CA GLY A 468 6.02 -7.33 29.73
C GLY A 468 5.25 -8.18 30.73
N GLN A 469 4.39 -7.57 31.55
CA GLN A 469 3.49 -8.29 32.45
C GLN A 469 2.24 -8.80 31.71
N LEU A 470 1.70 -8.05 30.75
CA LEU A 470 0.50 -8.44 30.01
C LEU A 470 0.78 -9.40 28.84
N TYR A 471 2.01 -9.48 28.35
CA TYR A 471 2.36 -10.36 27.23
C TYR A 471 2.55 -11.80 27.68
N HIS A 472 1.70 -12.68 27.15
CA HIS A 472 1.79 -14.11 27.41
C HIS A 472 2.67 -14.77 26.34
N ALA A 473 3.96 -15.00 26.64
CA ALA A 473 4.90 -15.61 25.69
C ALA A 473 4.48 -17.00 25.17
N GLY A 474 3.85 -17.82 26.02
CA GLY A 474 3.30 -19.14 25.62
C GLY A 474 2.18 -19.05 24.57
N LEU A 475 1.22 -18.14 24.76
CA LEU A 475 0.14 -17.87 23.81
C LEU A 475 0.60 -16.99 22.64
N LYS A 476 1.75 -16.33 22.74
CA LYS A 476 2.21 -15.25 21.86
C LYS A 476 1.12 -14.20 21.65
N ASN A 477 0.56 -13.71 22.74
CA ASN A 477 -0.54 -12.76 22.70
C ASN A 477 -0.46 -11.77 23.87
N LEU A 478 -0.98 -10.57 23.67
CA LEU A 478 -1.23 -9.64 24.77
C LEU A 478 -2.54 -10.02 25.45
N ALA A 479 -2.55 -10.07 26.78
CA ALA A 479 -3.76 -10.20 27.58
C ALA A 479 -4.60 -8.92 27.52
N GLY A 480 -5.92 -9.05 27.69
CA GLY A 480 -6.84 -7.94 27.89
C GLY A 480 -6.73 -7.33 29.29
N PRO A 481 -7.54 -6.31 29.62
CA PRO A 481 -8.53 -5.64 28.75
C PRO A 481 -7.87 -4.77 27.67
N TRP A 482 -8.62 -4.25 26.69
CA TRP A 482 -8.08 -3.27 25.72
C TRP A 482 -9.06 -2.15 25.41
N ASP A 483 -8.60 -0.92 25.56
CA ASP A 483 -9.30 0.30 25.12
C ASP A 483 -9.69 0.29 23.65
N ARG A 484 -8.80 -0.28 22.84
CA ARG A 484 -8.95 -0.35 21.40
C ARG A 484 -8.16 -1.52 20.86
N SER A 485 -8.84 -2.52 20.33
CA SER A 485 -8.21 -3.64 19.63
C SER A 485 -8.89 -3.94 18.30
N TYR A 486 -8.06 -4.32 17.32
CA TYR A 486 -8.48 -4.81 16.00
C TYR A 486 -8.32 -6.33 15.86
N GLY A 487 -8.01 -7.02 16.95
CA GLY A 487 -7.89 -8.48 16.90
C GLY A 487 -7.70 -9.10 18.26
N PHE A 488 -8.06 -10.37 18.35
CA PHE A 488 -8.01 -11.14 19.60
C PHE A 488 -6.88 -12.18 19.61
N ASP A 489 -6.32 -12.46 18.44
CA ASP A 489 -5.29 -13.47 18.20
C ASP A 489 -4.19 -12.83 17.34
N MET A 490 -3.10 -12.39 17.99
CA MET A 490 -1.95 -11.79 17.31
C MET A 490 -1.21 -12.80 16.41
N GLN A 491 -1.50 -14.10 16.49
CA GLN A 491 -0.98 -15.10 15.56
C GLN A 491 -1.81 -15.19 14.27
N LYS A 492 -2.94 -14.50 14.18
CA LYS A 492 -3.79 -14.41 12.98
C LYS A 492 -3.91 -13.01 12.41
N TYR A 493 -3.76 -11.98 13.24
CA TYR A 493 -3.77 -10.57 12.82
C TYR A 493 -2.43 -9.88 13.12
N PHE A 494 -2.05 -8.92 12.28
CA PHE A 494 -0.86 -8.11 12.51
C PHE A 494 -1.16 -6.93 13.43
N GLY A 495 -0.81 -7.06 14.71
CA GLY A 495 -0.63 -5.91 15.61
C GLY A 495 0.78 -5.32 15.44
N ILE A 496 0.91 -3.99 15.44
CA ILE A 496 2.21 -3.30 15.32
C ILE A 496 3.18 -3.72 16.44
N MET A 497 2.67 -4.07 17.63
CA MET A 497 3.46 -4.68 18.71
C MET A 497 4.20 -5.93 18.27
N SER A 498 3.67 -6.71 17.32
CA SER A 498 4.34 -7.91 16.79
C SER A 498 5.69 -7.57 16.14
N ALA A 499 5.79 -6.41 15.48
CA ALA A 499 7.04 -5.94 14.88
C ALA A 499 8.03 -5.48 15.94
N HIS A 500 7.59 -4.79 17.00
CA HIS A 500 8.44 -4.43 18.14
C HIS A 500 8.96 -5.67 18.89
N ILE A 501 8.08 -6.62 19.21
CA ILE A 501 8.47 -7.86 19.90
C ILE A 501 9.44 -8.65 19.01
N TRP A 502 9.21 -8.69 17.69
CA TRP A 502 10.14 -9.33 16.76
C TRP A 502 11.57 -8.77 16.85
N THR A 503 11.75 -7.45 16.94
CA THR A 503 13.10 -6.86 17.02
C THR A 503 13.81 -7.21 18.34
N LEU A 504 13.07 -7.49 19.42
CA LEU A 504 13.62 -7.82 20.74
C LEU A 504 13.91 -9.32 20.91
N VAL A 505 13.00 -10.20 20.49
CA VAL A 505 13.07 -11.64 20.79
C VAL A 505 13.35 -12.54 19.59
N GLY A 506 13.24 -12.01 18.37
CA GLY A 506 13.35 -12.77 17.12
C GLY A 506 12.01 -13.31 16.63
N LYS A 507 11.95 -13.68 15.34
CA LYS A 507 10.68 -14.01 14.66
C LYS A 507 9.98 -15.22 15.28
N GLU A 508 10.76 -16.23 15.65
CA GLU A 508 10.20 -17.49 16.16
C GLU A 508 9.55 -17.33 17.53
N ALA A 509 10.02 -16.41 18.36
CA ALA A 509 9.46 -16.12 19.67
C ALA A 509 8.39 -15.02 19.64
N SER A 510 8.29 -14.26 18.56
CA SER A 510 7.30 -13.18 18.42
C SER A 510 5.96 -13.69 17.88
N PRO A 511 4.89 -12.88 17.96
CA PRO A 511 3.60 -13.21 17.37
C PRO A 511 3.52 -12.89 15.86
N LEU A 512 4.64 -12.53 15.23
CA LEU A 512 4.64 -12.09 13.84
C LEU A 512 4.18 -13.20 12.89
N ILE A 513 3.06 -12.94 12.20
CA ILE A 513 2.47 -13.83 11.20
C ILE A 513 3.29 -13.93 9.90
N ASP A 514 3.13 -15.02 9.17
CA ASP A 514 3.87 -15.27 7.92
C ASP A 514 3.36 -14.50 6.69
N LYS A 515 2.06 -14.15 6.65
CA LYS A 515 1.40 -13.55 5.48
C LYS A 515 0.56 -12.32 5.87
N VAL A 516 1.23 -11.20 6.09
CA VAL A 516 0.58 -9.95 6.55
C VAL A 516 -0.41 -9.35 5.54
N TYR A 517 -0.32 -9.67 4.25
CA TYR A 517 -1.13 -9.02 3.21
C TYR A 517 -2.61 -9.47 3.12
N MET A 518 -3.06 -10.49 3.87
CA MET A 518 -4.41 -11.07 3.76
C MET A 518 -5.33 -10.72 4.95
N MET A 519 -5.46 -9.43 5.29
CA MET A 519 -6.37 -8.94 6.35
C MET A 519 -6.74 -7.47 6.15
N SER A 520 -7.79 -7.00 6.81
CA SER A 520 -8.35 -5.65 6.70
C SER A 520 -7.38 -4.56 7.18
N HIS A 521 -6.54 -4.86 8.19
CA HIS A 521 -5.53 -3.95 8.73
C HIS A 521 -4.10 -4.20 8.20
N ASN A 522 -3.96 -4.79 7.01
CA ASN A 522 -2.64 -5.09 6.45
C ASN A 522 -1.74 -3.85 6.20
N SER A 523 -2.34 -2.67 6.13
CA SER A 523 -1.64 -1.40 5.88
C SER A 523 -0.81 -0.95 7.08
N ASP A 524 -1.15 -1.40 8.29
CA ASP A 524 -0.38 -1.14 9.51
C ASP A 524 1.05 -1.68 9.41
N PHE A 525 1.28 -2.69 8.56
CA PHE A 525 2.61 -3.21 8.26
C PHE A 525 3.56 -2.17 7.68
N ALA A 526 3.04 -1.07 7.12
CA ALA A 526 3.82 0.07 6.65
C ALA A 526 4.67 0.73 7.76
N MET A 527 4.35 0.49 9.04
CA MET A 527 5.13 0.95 10.19
C MET A 527 6.37 0.10 10.46
N SER A 528 6.42 -1.16 9.98
CA SER A 528 7.51 -2.10 10.26
C SER A 528 8.90 -1.61 9.82
N PRO A 529 9.07 -0.97 8.64
CA PRO A 529 10.35 -0.36 8.28
C PRO A 529 10.82 0.72 9.26
N LEU A 530 9.91 1.53 9.80
CA LEU A 530 10.24 2.56 10.79
C LEU A 530 10.74 1.93 12.09
N ILE A 531 10.04 0.88 12.56
CA ILE A 531 10.45 0.10 13.73
C ILE A 531 11.83 -0.52 13.49
N ALA A 532 12.08 -1.10 12.32
CA ALA A 532 13.37 -1.70 11.99
C ALA A 532 14.51 -0.68 12.03
N ILE A 533 14.31 0.52 11.48
CA ILE A 533 15.29 1.62 11.52
C ILE A 533 15.58 2.04 12.98
N LEU A 534 14.53 2.20 13.79
CA LEU A 534 14.66 2.67 15.18
C LEU A 534 15.11 1.58 16.16
N SER A 535 15.00 0.31 15.78
CA SER A 535 15.16 -0.85 16.67
C SER A 535 16.44 -0.88 17.47
N GLY A 536 17.58 -0.48 16.88
CA GLY A 536 18.87 -0.48 17.56
C GLY A 536 18.90 0.46 18.78
N PHE A 537 18.33 1.66 18.64
CA PHE A 537 18.20 2.61 19.75
C PHE A 537 17.07 2.19 20.69
N HIS A 538 15.91 1.81 20.15
CA HIS A 538 14.76 1.36 20.93
C HIS A 538 15.13 0.25 21.92
N THR A 539 15.82 -0.78 21.44
CA THR A 539 16.23 -1.95 22.25
C THR A 539 17.13 -1.54 23.42
N SER A 540 17.94 -0.49 23.28
CA SER A 540 18.79 0.00 24.37
C SER A 540 18.02 0.63 25.53
N LEU A 541 16.75 0.98 25.31
CA LEU A 541 15.86 1.55 26.32
C LEU A 541 14.93 0.49 26.94
N VAL A 542 14.83 -0.71 26.37
CA VAL A 542 13.93 -1.75 26.89
C VAL A 542 14.60 -2.49 28.05
N PRO A 543 13.98 -2.56 29.25
CA PRO A 543 14.56 -3.29 30.38
C PRO A 543 14.75 -4.78 30.08
N THR A 544 15.84 -5.37 30.55
CA THR A 544 16.14 -6.80 30.30
C THR A 544 15.06 -7.74 30.83
N VAL A 545 14.48 -7.40 31.99
CA VAL A 545 13.37 -8.17 32.59
C VAL A 545 12.15 -8.25 31.65
N VAL A 546 11.90 -7.20 30.87
CA VAL A 546 10.82 -7.19 29.87
C VAL A 546 11.19 -8.13 28.72
N VAL A 547 12.42 -8.04 28.20
CA VAL A 547 12.89 -8.93 27.12
C VAL A 547 12.82 -10.40 27.54
N ASP A 548 13.14 -10.71 28.79
CA ASP A 548 13.04 -12.07 29.33
C ASP A 548 11.58 -12.54 29.41
N ALA A 549 10.66 -11.69 29.89
CA ALA A 549 9.23 -11.98 29.94
C ALA A 549 8.61 -12.17 28.54
N LEU A 550 9.10 -11.43 27.53
CA LEU A 550 8.69 -11.62 26.14
C LEU A 550 9.17 -12.94 25.54
N ARG A 551 10.30 -13.49 26.02
CA ARG A 551 10.85 -14.78 25.57
C ARG A 551 10.23 -15.96 26.30
N THR A 552 9.94 -15.81 27.58
CA THR A 552 9.55 -16.90 28.45
C THR A 552 8.53 -16.39 29.46
N PHE A 553 7.40 -17.09 29.55
CA PHE A 553 6.32 -16.73 30.46
C PHE A 553 6.83 -16.75 31.91
N PRO A 554 6.67 -15.65 32.68
CA PRO A 554 7.31 -15.51 34.00
C PRO A 554 6.66 -16.35 35.10
N GLY A 555 5.54 -17.03 34.81
CA GLY A 555 4.74 -17.80 35.77
C GLY A 555 3.43 -17.10 36.10
N GLU A 556 2.60 -17.76 36.91
CA GLU A 556 1.30 -17.22 37.33
C GLU A 556 1.48 -15.90 38.09
N HIS A 557 0.75 -14.86 37.69
CA HIS A 557 0.80 -13.56 38.35
C HIS A 557 -0.46 -12.72 38.09
N ILE A 558 -0.60 -11.66 38.89
CA ILE A 558 -1.63 -10.64 38.73
C ILE A 558 -0.95 -9.30 38.43
N PHE A 559 -1.41 -8.65 37.37
CA PHE A 559 -1.04 -7.29 37.00
C PHE A 559 -2.14 -6.32 37.42
N ASN A 560 -1.74 -5.19 38.03
CA ASN A 560 -2.64 -4.10 38.40
C ASN A 560 -2.09 -2.80 37.82
N ALA A 561 -2.97 -2.02 37.20
CA ALA A 561 -2.64 -0.69 36.70
C ALA A 561 -3.87 0.22 36.75
N SER A 562 -3.65 1.49 36.46
CA SER A 562 -4.71 2.43 36.14
C SER A 562 -4.40 3.11 34.83
N ALA A 563 -5.43 3.52 34.09
CA ALA A 563 -5.31 4.32 32.88
C ALA A 563 -6.41 5.39 32.89
N GLN A 564 -6.21 6.46 32.12
CA GLN A 564 -7.21 7.51 32.02
C GLN A 564 -7.23 8.18 30.66
N SER A 565 -8.43 8.48 30.19
CA SER A 565 -8.72 8.99 28.86
C SER A 565 -9.65 10.20 28.93
N VAL A 566 -9.14 11.34 29.37
CA VAL A 566 -9.92 12.61 29.40
C VAL A 566 -10.23 13.06 27.96
N PRO A 567 -11.47 13.46 27.63
CA PRO A 567 -12.62 13.73 28.52
C PRO A 567 -13.60 12.56 28.69
N TYR A 568 -13.29 11.38 28.16
CA TYR A 568 -14.21 10.24 28.15
C TYR A 568 -14.42 9.62 29.54
N ASP A 569 -13.41 9.66 30.39
CA ASP A 569 -13.42 9.07 31.73
C ASP A 569 -13.77 10.09 32.83
N TYR A 570 -14.77 9.79 33.68
CA TYR A 570 -15.06 10.57 34.89
C TYR A 570 -14.03 10.36 35.99
N SER A 571 -13.44 9.15 36.05
CA SER A 571 -12.42 8.74 37.00
C SER A 571 -11.42 7.80 36.32
N PRO A 572 -10.18 7.68 36.82
CA PRO A 572 -9.23 6.69 36.29
C PRO A 572 -9.85 5.29 36.27
N ARG A 573 -9.59 4.56 35.20
CA ARG A 573 -9.99 3.16 35.05
C ARG A 573 -9.03 2.29 35.83
N HIS A 574 -9.55 1.25 36.49
CA HIS A 574 -8.75 0.31 37.27
C HIS A 574 -8.63 -1.00 36.49
N ILE A 575 -7.42 -1.33 36.06
CA ILE A 575 -7.13 -2.50 35.24
C ILE A 575 -6.54 -3.59 36.09
N ASN A 576 -7.10 -4.79 36.00
CA ASN A 576 -6.59 -5.99 36.65
C ASN A 576 -6.53 -7.13 35.62
N ALA A 577 -5.40 -7.83 35.59
CA ALA A 577 -5.24 -9.03 34.77
C ALA A 577 -4.56 -10.15 35.55
N TRP A 578 -5.13 -11.35 35.49
CA TRP A 578 -4.53 -12.59 35.96
C TRP A 578 -4.04 -13.40 34.75
N LEU A 579 -2.79 -13.85 34.80
CA LEU A 579 -2.19 -14.70 33.79
C LEU A 579 -1.67 -15.98 34.44
N ASP A 580 -1.94 -17.12 33.82
CA ASP A 580 -1.46 -18.46 34.17
C ASP A 580 -0.98 -19.19 32.88
N GLU A 581 -0.33 -20.35 32.98
CA GLU A 581 0.48 -20.99 31.92
C GLU A 581 -0.17 -21.07 30.53
N LYS A 582 -1.50 -21.18 30.47
CA LYS A 582 -2.27 -21.33 29.22
C LYS A 582 -3.54 -20.49 29.16
N ILE A 583 -3.71 -19.53 30.07
CA ILE A 583 -4.91 -18.71 30.18
C ILE A 583 -4.58 -17.32 30.71
N SER A 584 -5.30 -16.32 30.22
CA SER A 584 -5.29 -14.97 30.79
C SER A 584 -6.71 -14.46 30.92
N ILE A 585 -7.00 -13.79 32.04
CA ILE A 585 -8.22 -13.04 32.29
C ILE A 585 -7.80 -11.62 32.57
N GLY A 586 -8.38 -10.64 31.88
CA GLY A 586 -8.14 -9.24 32.21
C GLY A 586 -9.39 -8.41 32.05
N ALA A 587 -9.61 -7.48 32.97
CA ALA A 587 -10.73 -6.57 32.93
C ALA A 587 -10.37 -5.19 33.48
N GLU A 588 -11.18 -4.20 33.13
CA GLU A 588 -11.09 -2.85 33.67
C GLU A 588 -12.42 -2.40 34.27
N SER A 589 -12.33 -1.77 35.44
CA SER A 589 -13.43 -1.02 36.03
C SER A 589 -13.40 0.41 35.49
N PHE A 590 -14.54 0.91 35.01
CA PHE A 590 -14.65 2.22 34.39
C PHE A 590 -15.95 2.93 34.74
N ASN A 591 -15.92 4.26 34.61
CA ASN A 591 -17.09 5.12 34.68
C ASN A 591 -16.90 6.26 33.67
N GLU A 592 -17.66 6.19 32.58
CA GLU A 592 -17.41 6.93 31.34
C GLU A 592 -18.61 7.78 30.91
N THR A 593 -18.33 8.76 30.07
CA THR A 593 -19.34 9.66 29.48
C THR A 593 -20.11 9.00 28.33
N VAL A 594 -19.52 8.01 27.69
CA VAL A 594 -19.99 7.33 26.47
C VAL A 594 -19.91 5.81 26.62
N VAL A 595 -20.63 5.07 25.78
CA VAL A 595 -20.54 3.60 25.73
C VAL A 595 -19.46 3.20 24.73
N GLY A 596 -18.65 2.21 25.08
CA GLY A 596 -17.56 1.72 24.22
C GLY A 596 -16.26 2.49 24.39
N GLY A 597 -16.01 3.06 25.57
CA GLY A 597 -14.71 3.59 25.92
C GLY A 597 -14.30 4.84 25.16
N PRO A 598 -13.00 5.19 25.29
CA PRO A 598 -12.37 6.26 24.51
C PRO A 598 -12.39 6.02 22.99
N ALA A 599 -12.64 4.78 22.56
CA ALA A 599 -12.85 4.45 21.15
C ALA A 599 -14.22 4.92 20.62
N VAL A 600 -15.16 5.24 21.52
CA VAL A 600 -16.57 5.53 21.20
C VAL A 600 -17.17 4.45 20.29
N ASN A 601 -16.70 3.21 20.49
CA ASN A 601 -17.02 2.07 19.63
C ASN A 601 -16.88 0.76 20.42
N PRO A 602 -18.01 0.16 20.84
CA PRO A 602 -18.01 -1.10 21.58
C PRO A 602 -17.39 -2.28 20.82
N SER A 603 -17.30 -2.23 19.49
CA SER A 603 -16.67 -3.30 18.70
C SER A 603 -15.14 -3.31 18.82
N THR A 604 -14.55 -2.22 19.30
CA THR A 604 -13.10 -2.12 19.50
C THR A 604 -12.70 -2.00 20.96
N PHE A 605 -13.64 -1.62 21.83
CA PHE A 605 -13.45 -1.51 23.27
C PHE A 605 -13.76 -2.84 23.97
N ASN A 606 -12.74 -3.45 24.56
CA ASN A 606 -12.78 -4.80 25.11
C ASN A 606 -12.43 -4.76 26.60
N SER A 607 -13.39 -4.33 27.41
CA SER A 607 -13.19 -4.02 28.81
C SER A 607 -13.08 -5.23 29.74
N ALA A 608 -13.43 -6.43 29.27
CA ALA A 608 -13.16 -7.68 29.98
C ALA A 608 -12.95 -8.81 28.99
N VAL A 609 -11.81 -9.49 29.07
CA VAL A 609 -11.37 -10.49 28.10
C VAL A 609 -10.80 -11.72 28.81
N ILE A 610 -11.20 -12.90 28.34
CA ILE A 610 -10.61 -14.19 28.71
C ILE A 610 -10.00 -14.79 27.45
N GLN A 611 -8.77 -15.27 27.54
CA GLN A 611 -8.06 -15.89 26.41
C GLN A 611 -7.35 -17.14 26.87
N TRP A 612 -7.34 -18.19 26.05
CA TRP A 612 -6.68 -19.45 26.40
C TRP A 612 -6.17 -20.21 25.19
N ASP A 613 -5.26 -21.15 25.45
CA ASP A 613 -4.77 -22.09 24.45
C ASP A 613 -5.82 -23.17 24.12
N THR A 614 -6.28 -23.22 22.86
CA THR A 614 -7.20 -24.26 22.36
C THR A 614 -6.46 -25.46 21.74
N GLY A 615 -5.13 -25.42 21.68
CA GLY A 615 -4.27 -26.33 20.93
C GLY A 615 -4.22 -26.08 19.42
N ALA A 616 -5.18 -25.32 18.87
CA ALA A 616 -5.24 -24.94 17.45
C ALA A 616 -5.10 -23.41 17.23
N GLY A 617 -4.87 -22.65 18.31
CA GLY A 617 -4.81 -21.19 18.33
C GLY A 617 -5.39 -20.64 19.63
N ILE A 618 -5.71 -19.36 19.66
CA ILE A 618 -6.24 -18.69 20.85
C ILE A 618 -7.78 -18.68 20.82
N GLY A 619 -8.39 -19.25 21.85
CA GLY A 619 -9.80 -19.06 22.17
C GLY A 619 -9.97 -17.76 22.94
N TRP A 620 -11.09 -17.07 22.75
CA TRP A 620 -11.35 -15.81 23.44
C TRP A 620 -12.83 -15.61 23.78
N ILE A 621 -13.07 -14.94 24.90
CA ILE A 621 -14.35 -14.37 25.34
C ILE A 621 -14.09 -12.89 25.61
N THR A 622 -14.93 -11.99 25.11
CA THR A 622 -14.87 -10.56 25.44
C THR A 622 -16.25 -10.03 25.82
N LEU A 623 -16.32 -9.14 26.79
CA LEU A 623 -17.52 -8.39 27.12
C LEU A 623 -17.77 -7.33 26.03
N TYR A 624 -18.94 -7.37 25.41
CA TYR A 624 -19.41 -6.30 24.56
C TYR A 624 -20.02 -5.20 25.43
N ALA A 625 -19.32 -4.06 25.54
CA ALA A 625 -19.72 -2.99 26.43
C ALA A 625 -21.08 -2.36 26.01
N THR A 626 -22.10 -2.53 26.85
CA THR A 626 -23.43 -1.91 26.68
C THR A 626 -23.71 -0.79 27.68
N GLU A 627 -22.94 -0.73 28.76
CA GLU A 627 -23.11 0.21 29.87
C GLU A 627 -21.94 1.21 29.94
N LYS A 628 -22.20 2.36 30.57
CA LYS A 628 -21.19 3.41 30.78
C LYS A 628 -20.34 3.22 32.04
N ALA A 629 -20.74 2.30 32.91
CA ALA A 629 -20.02 2.01 34.14
C ALA A 629 -19.97 0.51 34.39
N LEU A 630 -18.80 0.02 34.77
CA LEU A 630 -18.53 -1.37 35.10
C LEU A 630 -17.58 -1.42 36.29
N ASP A 631 -17.93 -2.21 37.30
CA ASP A 631 -17.01 -2.65 38.33
C ASP A 631 -16.61 -4.09 38.00
N ALA A 632 -15.32 -4.31 37.74
CA ALA A 632 -14.76 -5.61 37.40
C ALA A 632 -13.77 -6.07 38.47
N GLU A 633 -13.82 -7.36 38.79
CA GLU A 633 -12.87 -8.02 39.68
C GLU A 633 -12.33 -9.29 38.99
N VAL A 634 -11.01 -9.41 38.94
CA VAL A 634 -10.31 -10.55 38.35
C VAL A 634 -9.49 -11.23 39.44
N GLY A 635 -9.57 -12.55 39.49
CA GLY A 635 -8.71 -13.36 40.35
C GLY A 635 -8.41 -14.72 39.72
N PRO A 636 -7.68 -15.59 40.44
CA PRO A 636 -7.26 -16.88 39.89
C PRO A 636 -8.43 -17.75 39.45
N GLY A 637 -8.61 -17.87 38.13
CA GLY A 637 -9.69 -18.65 37.53
C GLY A 637 -11.08 -18.03 37.63
N TYR A 638 -11.24 -16.73 37.87
CA TYR A 638 -12.56 -16.09 37.82
C TYR A 638 -12.56 -14.63 37.34
N LEU A 639 -13.71 -14.23 36.81
CA LEU A 639 -14.04 -12.85 36.41
C LEU A 639 -15.43 -12.49 36.97
N SER A 640 -15.49 -11.45 37.79
CA SER A 640 -16.74 -10.89 38.32
C SER A 640 -16.99 -9.51 37.72
N LEU A 641 -18.22 -9.27 37.26
CA LEU A 641 -18.63 -8.04 36.60
C LEU A 641 -19.91 -7.52 37.25
N THR A 642 -19.94 -6.24 37.56
CA THR A 642 -21.09 -5.54 38.16
C THR A 642 -21.38 -4.27 37.37
N TYR A 643 -22.63 -4.01 37.03
CA TYR A 643 -23.04 -2.73 36.43
C TYR A 643 -23.60 -1.81 37.52
N PRO A 644 -22.79 -0.93 38.14
CA PRO A 644 -23.23 -0.11 39.27
C PRO A 644 -24.38 0.86 38.92
N GLN A 645 -24.50 1.23 37.64
CA GLN A 645 -25.58 2.07 37.11
C GLN A 645 -26.61 1.25 36.31
N GLY A 646 -26.51 -0.07 36.33
CA GLY A 646 -27.36 -0.96 35.56
C GLY A 646 -28.80 -1.00 36.06
N THR A 647 -29.72 -1.39 35.17
CA THR A 647 -31.16 -1.47 35.43
C THR A 647 -31.72 -2.82 34.96
N SER A 648 -33.05 -3.01 35.03
CA SER A 648 -33.69 -4.19 34.44
C SER A 648 -33.61 -4.26 32.91
N ASP A 649 -33.18 -3.19 32.24
CA ASP A 649 -32.91 -3.17 30.80
C ASP A 649 -31.45 -3.56 30.47
N SER A 650 -30.58 -3.67 31.46
CA SER A 650 -29.17 -4.02 31.26
C SER A 650 -29.00 -5.47 30.78
N GLN A 651 -27.91 -5.71 30.04
CA GLN A 651 -27.58 -7.01 29.48
C GLN A 651 -26.08 -7.30 29.61
N PHE A 652 -25.73 -8.54 29.91
CA PHE A 652 -24.37 -9.03 29.77
C PHE A 652 -24.25 -9.72 28.42
N GLN A 653 -23.55 -9.08 27.49
CA GLN A 653 -23.30 -9.60 26.15
C GLN A 653 -21.84 -10.04 26.04
N PHE A 654 -21.61 -11.31 25.76
CA PHE A 654 -20.28 -11.87 25.56
C PHE A 654 -20.10 -12.32 24.13
N LEU A 655 -19.03 -11.85 23.50
CA LEU A 655 -18.61 -12.33 22.19
C LEU A 655 -17.58 -13.42 22.40
N VAL A 656 -17.74 -14.54 21.71
CA VAL A 656 -16.84 -15.70 21.83
C VAL A 656 -16.32 -16.15 20.47
N SER A 657 -15.07 -16.59 20.46
CA SER A 657 -14.40 -17.10 19.26
C SER A 657 -15.09 -18.35 18.70
N PRO A 658 -15.24 -18.50 17.38
CA PRO A 658 -15.60 -19.77 16.78
C PRO A 658 -14.40 -20.71 16.79
N PHE A 659 -14.66 -22.01 16.96
CA PHE A 659 -13.61 -23.03 16.97
C PHE A 659 -13.60 -23.80 15.65
N SER A 660 -12.40 -24.10 15.14
CA SER A 660 -12.25 -24.95 13.96
C SER A 660 -12.78 -26.37 14.19
N GLN A 661 -12.62 -26.85 15.43
CA GLN A 661 -13.04 -28.19 15.89
C GLN A 661 -14.55 -28.27 16.14
N LYS A 662 -15.20 -27.14 16.46
CA LYS A 662 -16.64 -27.05 16.71
C LYS A 662 -17.17 -25.72 16.20
N ARG A 663 -17.85 -25.77 15.05
CA ARG A 663 -18.30 -24.57 14.30
C ARG A 663 -19.47 -23.87 14.98
N ASP A 664 -20.39 -24.64 15.53
CA ASP A 664 -21.62 -24.13 16.14
C ASP A 664 -21.47 -24.08 17.66
N VAL A 665 -21.70 -22.90 18.23
CA VAL A 665 -21.71 -22.66 19.69
C VAL A 665 -23.14 -22.42 20.10
N SER A 666 -23.70 -23.30 20.93
CA SER A 666 -25.05 -23.20 21.48
C SER A 666 -25.08 -22.83 22.96
N GLY A 667 -23.92 -22.88 23.63
CA GLY A 667 -23.75 -22.58 25.05
C GLY A 667 -22.28 -22.61 25.48
N TRP A 668 -22.02 -22.42 26.77
CA TRP A 668 -20.67 -22.38 27.35
C TRP A 668 -19.97 -23.74 27.32
N GLU A 669 -20.73 -24.84 27.36
CA GLU A 669 -20.27 -26.22 27.24
C GLU A 669 -19.67 -26.56 25.86
N ASP A 670 -19.92 -25.70 24.87
CA ASP A 670 -19.40 -25.85 23.51
C ASP A 670 -18.03 -25.19 23.32
N LEU A 671 -17.53 -24.45 24.32
CA LEU A 671 -16.22 -23.83 24.25
C LEU A 671 -15.10 -24.88 24.31
N VAL A 672 -14.24 -24.88 23.30
CA VAL A 672 -13.16 -25.88 23.19
C VAL A 672 -12.05 -25.60 24.20
N GLY A 673 -11.74 -26.56 25.07
CA GLY A 673 -10.63 -26.49 26.01
C GLY A 673 -10.89 -25.66 27.27
N LEU A 674 -12.13 -25.16 27.45
CA LEU A 674 -12.52 -24.33 28.58
C LEU A 674 -13.83 -24.83 29.19
N SER A 675 -13.82 -25.06 30.50
CA SER A 675 -15.03 -25.26 31.30
C SER A 675 -15.36 -23.96 32.03
N LEU A 676 -16.60 -23.51 31.91
CA LEU A 676 -17.05 -22.24 32.46
C LEU A 676 -18.34 -22.41 33.25
N LYS A 677 -18.36 -21.89 34.48
CA LYS A 677 -19.55 -21.84 35.35
C LYS A 677 -19.96 -20.38 35.53
N VAL A 678 -21.18 -20.07 35.10
CA VAL A 678 -21.75 -18.71 35.21
C VAL A 678 -22.74 -18.67 36.37
N SER A 679 -22.63 -17.64 37.21
CA SER A 679 -23.60 -17.37 38.29
C SER A 679 -23.80 -15.86 38.47
N GLY A 680 -24.91 -15.42 39.04
CA GLY A 680 -25.24 -14.01 39.18
C GLY A 680 -26.74 -13.80 39.37
N ASN A 681 -27.20 -12.56 39.22
CA ASN A 681 -28.62 -12.17 39.37
C ASN A 681 -29.28 -11.79 38.03
N PHE A 682 -29.01 -12.56 36.99
CA PHE A 682 -29.59 -12.42 35.65
C PHE A 682 -30.64 -13.52 35.36
N ASP A 683 -31.44 -13.36 34.31
CA ASP A 683 -32.31 -14.43 33.81
C ASP A 683 -31.43 -15.59 33.29
N PRO A 684 -31.54 -16.81 33.85
CA PRO A 684 -30.69 -17.93 33.48
C PRO A 684 -30.85 -18.37 32.01
N THR A 685 -31.86 -17.87 31.30
CA THR A 685 -32.07 -18.11 29.88
C THR A 685 -30.96 -17.45 29.05
N LEU A 686 -30.02 -18.27 28.56
CA LEU A 686 -28.98 -17.82 27.66
C LEU A 686 -29.52 -17.67 26.23
N ASN A 687 -29.40 -16.46 25.67
CA ASN A 687 -29.70 -16.22 24.25
C ASN A 687 -28.40 -16.30 23.44
N VAL A 688 -28.39 -17.17 22.43
CA VAL A 688 -27.23 -17.35 21.55
C VAL A 688 -27.59 -16.94 20.14
N SER A 689 -26.75 -16.10 19.54
CA SER A 689 -26.93 -15.64 18.16
C SER A 689 -25.62 -15.65 17.37
N TYR A 690 -25.76 -15.94 16.08
CA TYR A 690 -24.72 -15.82 15.08
C TYR A 690 -25.31 -15.09 13.89
N THR A 691 -24.76 -13.93 13.56
CA THR A 691 -25.10 -13.24 12.31
C THR A 691 -24.12 -13.74 11.25
N ALA A 692 -24.55 -13.99 10.01
CA ALA A 692 -23.65 -14.48 8.94
C ALA A 692 -23.40 -13.43 7.85
N SER A 693 -24.23 -12.38 7.78
CA SER A 693 -24.25 -11.46 6.64
C SER A 693 -23.31 -10.26 6.75
N ASP A 694 -22.84 -9.88 7.96
CA ASP A 694 -21.90 -8.76 8.23
C ASP A 694 -21.12 -8.95 9.56
N ALA A 695 -20.88 -10.19 10.00
CA ALA A 695 -20.61 -10.53 11.40
C ALA A 695 -19.15 -10.80 11.77
N THR A 696 -18.24 -10.02 11.20
CA THR A 696 -16.85 -10.01 11.68
C THR A 696 -16.60 -8.73 12.45
N ILE A 697 -16.09 -8.84 13.67
CA ILE A 697 -15.46 -7.70 14.34
C ILE A 697 -13.98 -7.79 14.01
N ASN A 698 -13.51 -6.85 13.19
CA ASN A 698 -12.11 -6.76 12.75
C ASN A 698 -11.60 -8.07 12.10
N ASP A 699 -12.35 -8.61 11.14
CA ASP A 699 -12.12 -9.92 10.47
C ASP A 699 -12.31 -11.18 11.34
N PHE A 700 -12.62 -11.03 12.63
CA PHE A 700 -12.90 -12.16 13.52
C PHE A 700 -14.40 -12.44 13.56
N MET A 701 -14.78 -13.63 13.10
CA MET A 701 -16.11 -14.19 13.34
C MET A 701 -16.31 -14.41 14.85
N TYR A 702 -17.56 -14.36 15.31
CA TYR A 702 -17.90 -14.54 16.71
C TYR A 702 -19.32 -15.08 16.89
N TRP A 703 -19.57 -15.70 18.05
CA TRP A 703 -20.91 -15.98 18.57
C TRP A 703 -21.23 -14.99 19.67
N ASN A 704 -22.47 -14.49 19.71
CA ASN A 704 -22.94 -13.58 20.76
C ASN A 704 -23.81 -14.36 21.76
N LEU A 705 -23.37 -14.38 23.02
CA LEU A 705 -24.03 -15.00 24.15
C LEU A 705 -24.53 -13.89 25.08
N THR A 706 -25.85 -13.77 25.21
CA THR A 706 -26.48 -12.68 25.96
C THR A 706 -27.32 -13.19 27.13
N TYR A 707 -27.07 -12.62 28.31
CA TYR A 707 -27.94 -12.69 29.48
C TYR A 707 -28.67 -11.37 29.68
N SER A 708 -29.98 -11.45 29.88
CA SER A 708 -30.82 -10.29 30.21
C SER A 708 -31.16 -10.28 31.69
N MET A 709 -31.48 -9.10 32.24
CA MET A 709 -31.98 -9.01 33.60
C MET A 709 -33.45 -9.47 33.72
N PRO A 710 -33.87 -10.05 34.85
CA PRO A 710 -35.28 -10.37 35.09
C PRO A 710 -36.16 -9.11 35.06
N LYS A 711 -37.34 -9.21 34.45
CA LYS A 711 -38.26 -8.08 34.31
C LYS A 711 -38.69 -7.55 35.68
N ASN A 712 -38.64 -6.23 35.85
CA ASN A 712 -39.07 -5.48 37.04
C ASN A 712 -38.20 -5.69 38.30
N GLU A 713 -37.00 -6.28 38.20
CA GLU A 713 -36.04 -6.27 39.31
C GLU A 713 -35.25 -4.96 39.35
N THR A 714 -35.00 -4.46 40.56
CA THR A 714 -34.21 -3.24 40.82
C THR A 714 -32.86 -3.56 41.46
N VAL A 715 -32.41 -4.81 41.35
CA VAL A 715 -31.12 -5.25 41.91
C VAL A 715 -30.01 -4.85 40.94
N ILE A 716 -28.87 -4.42 41.48
CA ILE A 716 -27.68 -4.08 40.69
C ILE A 716 -27.23 -5.32 39.90
N PRO A 717 -27.14 -5.29 38.56
CA PRO A 717 -26.72 -6.43 37.75
C PRO A 717 -25.32 -6.92 38.08
N THR A 718 -25.16 -8.24 38.26
CA THR A 718 -23.92 -8.92 38.58
C THR A 718 -23.81 -10.26 37.85
N ILE A 719 -22.61 -10.59 37.37
CA ILE A 719 -22.29 -11.88 36.76
C ILE A 719 -20.86 -12.30 37.15
N LEU A 720 -20.72 -13.57 37.51
CA LEU A 720 -19.47 -14.23 37.86
C LEU A 720 -19.24 -15.39 36.90
N LEU A 721 -18.07 -15.38 36.25
CA LEU A 721 -17.58 -16.45 35.39
C LEU A 721 -16.41 -17.14 36.11
N GLU A 722 -16.63 -18.39 36.54
CA GLU A 722 -15.57 -19.25 37.07
C GLU A 722 -15.04 -20.12 35.92
N VAL A 723 -13.74 -20.05 35.63
CA VAL A 723 -13.11 -20.71 34.49
C VAL A 723 -12.12 -21.78 34.92
N LYS A 724 -12.10 -22.88 34.16
CA LYS A 724 -11.16 -23.98 34.35
C LYS A 724 -10.76 -24.57 33.00
N LEU A 725 -9.45 -24.69 32.75
CA LEU A 725 -8.93 -25.39 31.57
C LEU A 725 -9.21 -26.90 31.66
N ILE A 726 -9.52 -27.53 30.53
CA ILE A 726 -9.89 -28.96 30.41
C ILE A 726 -8.70 -29.81 29.99
#